data_AF-W1YPF7-F1
#
_entry.id   AF-W1YPF7-F1
#
_cell.length_a   1.000
_cell.length_b   1.000
_cell.length_c   1.000
_cell.angle_alpha   90.00
_cell.angle_beta   90.00
_cell.angle_gamma   90.00
#
_symmetry.space_group_name_H-M   'P 1'
#
loop_
_entity.id
_entity.type
_entity.pdbx_description
1 polymer ?
#
loop_
_entity_poly.entity_id
_entity_poly.type
_entity_poly.pdbx_seq_one_letter_code
_entity_poly.pdbx_strand_id
1 'polypeptide(L)'
;MSNKKNYVDEMVLAVQQWVNSEYSGKNGFNEIEADGRTGWNTIGALITALQIEEGISEPNGVFGPTTEANCPTISINSNSGDAKISRIIKIIQGALYCKGYDPNGFDGSFGNGVKSAIQRLESDAGLLNPKGVVTPMIFKALLTMEAFILLTGGDENIRKIQQNLNRDYHSIIGLIPCDGIRSRYTSKALIYAFQFEEGISKPNGVFGPSTTSLCPTLSIGSSKKKFVYILQYALYYNGYDPNGFDGSFGNGVKNAVISFQSFSCLLANGIVGLQTWASLLVSYGDKTRQGSACDCITRLTLEKAQILKDSGYEIVGRYLTKVPGGVDKNLTLEELNIIFNVGLKVFPIYQTSGNHAEYFNKSKGKIDAISAITAALKLGFKENTIIYFSVDFDVLPQDISNNIVPHFNSINEVFNSEIQNPKNYRIGVYSPRDVCTQLYNLGLSCSSFVGDMASGYNANIGHPLPKNWAFDQISTKTIGSGLTQIEIDNNICSPRGFGSNSVDINDDEIENKLLEKRANLIAQKVLSELKLDNKLGIMLTEATFGDELVLIDPTNSLTIIYSCGTYDALGDTNAMMSYDIRNGVSLPSQQDFIFDWIGDETNLRINMINEVGQLTRNIGVVVYIGNLKIGICKNSMHGIGLRIEVYEDLVQQNIGYTRNVYARFDIYPNVDNTTKSRIENSIENAYNVEVQNNIAYVLSTALALGIVFGAAILSSPEVTTVGLIVIILDNFDNFDFNNLN
;
A
#
# COMPACT_ATOMS: atom_id res chain seq x y z
N MET A 1 -4.96 -23.60 4.45
CA MET A 1 -6.43 -23.50 4.36
C MET A 1 -7.02 -24.84 4.76
N SER A 2 -7.40 -25.00 6.04
CA SER A 2 -8.08 -26.19 6.54
C SER A 2 -9.51 -25.83 6.89
N ASN A 3 -10.48 -26.56 6.32
CA ASN A 3 -11.91 -26.59 6.61
C ASN A 3 -12.31 -26.03 8.00
N LYS A 4 -12.68 -24.74 8.07
CA LYS A 4 -13.59 -24.27 9.12
C LYS A 4 -15.00 -24.58 8.64
N LYS A 5 -15.63 -25.57 9.30
CA LYS A 5 -17.03 -25.94 9.13
C LYS A 5 -17.93 -24.70 8.99
N ASN A 6 -18.90 -24.77 8.08
CA ASN A 6 -20.04 -23.85 8.00
C ASN A 6 -20.82 -23.92 9.32
N TYR A 7 -20.45 -23.10 10.29
CA TYR A 7 -21.22 -22.89 11.51
C TYR A 7 -22.44 -22.03 11.16
N VAL A 8 -23.62 -22.52 11.56
CA VAL A 8 -24.91 -21.84 11.45
C VAL A 8 -25.44 -21.72 12.87
N ASP A 9 -25.67 -20.50 13.33
CA ASP A 9 -26.36 -20.26 14.59
C ASP A 9 -27.86 -20.30 14.34
N GLU A 10 -28.54 -21.31 14.88
CA GLU A 10 -29.97 -21.55 14.65
C GLU A 10 -30.84 -20.37 15.12
N MET A 11 -30.42 -19.68 16.18
CA MET A 11 -31.17 -18.53 16.69
C MET A 11 -30.94 -17.29 15.83
N VAL A 12 -29.71 -17.06 15.35
CA VAL A 12 -29.48 -15.99 14.36
C VAL A 12 -30.24 -16.27 13.06
N LEU A 13 -30.29 -17.53 12.62
CA LEU A 13 -31.06 -17.93 11.45
C LEU A 13 -32.56 -17.63 11.63
N ALA A 14 -33.12 -17.98 12.79
CA ALA A 14 -34.52 -17.68 13.13
C ALA A 14 -34.80 -16.17 13.14
N VAL A 15 -33.85 -15.36 13.61
CA VAL A 15 -33.94 -13.89 13.59
C VAL A 15 -33.97 -13.35 12.17
N GLN A 16 -33.05 -13.81 11.31
CA GLN A 16 -32.99 -13.40 9.90
C GLN A 16 -34.27 -13.79 9.14
N GLN A 17 -34.78 -15.00 9.35
CA GLN A 17 -36.03 -15.45 8.75
C GLN A 17 -37.24 -14.63 9.24
N TRP A 18 -37.31 -14.36 10.54
CA TRP A 18 -38.38 -13.56 11.11
C TRP A 18 -38.37 -12.13 10.58
N VAL A 19 -37.21 -11.44 10.56
CA VAL A 19 -37.16 -10.05 10.13
C VAL A 19 -37.53 -9.92 8.64
N ASN A 20 -37.09 -10.85 7.79
CA ASN A 20 -37.52 -10.92 6.40
C ASN A 20 -39.03 -11.13 6.30
N SER A 21 -39.58 -12.11 7.01
CA SER A 21 -41.01 -12.42 6.96
C SER A 21 -41.90 -11.27 7.47
N GLU A 22 -41.45 -10.52 8.47
CA GLU A 22 -42.25 -9.49 9.13
C GLU A 22 -42.17 -8.13 8.42
N TYR A 23 -41.06 -7.85 7.73
CA TYR A 23 -40.80 -6.53 7.14
C TYR A 23 -40.65 -6.53 5.61
N SER A 24 -40.65 -7.68 4.94
CA SER A 24 -40.68 -7.72 3.47
C SER A 24 -41.86 -6.91 2.91
N GLY A 25 -41.58 -6.12 1.88
CA GLY A 25 -42.55 -5.22 1.25
C GLY A 25 -42.83 -3.92 2.02
N LYS A 26 -42.26 -3.69 3.21
CA LYS A 26 -42.36 -2.41 3.92
C LYS A 26 -41.34 -1.40 3.36
N ASN A 27 -41.71 -0.12 3.37
CA ASN A 27 -40.86 0.95 2.84
C ASN A 27 -39.47 0.95 3.49
N GLY A 28 -38.42 0.98 2.67
CA GLY A 28 -37.01 1.00 3.08
C GLY A 28 -36.45 -0.29 3.70
N PHE A 29 -37.23 -1.37 3.76
CA PHE A 29 -36.72 -2.69 4.18
C PHE A 29 -36.22 -3.50 2.98
N ASN A 30 -34.98 -3.99 3.07
CA ASN A 30 -34.37 -4.89 2.10
C ASN A 30 -34.19 -6.27 2.75
N GLU A 31 -34.62 -7.32 2.07
CA GLU A 31 -34.42 -8.69 2.53
C GLU A 31 -32.92 -9.03 2.59
N ILE A 32 -32.55 -9.81 3.62
CA ILE A 32 -31.18 -10.27 3.84
C ILE A 32 -31.08 -11.78 3.65
N GLU A 33 -29.88 -12.27 3.35
CA GLU A 33 -29.62 -13.71 3.35
C GLU A 33 -29.80 -14.30 4.75
N ALA A 34 -30.55 -15.40 4.85
CA ALA A 34 -30.75 -16.13 6.11
C ALA A 34 -29.76 -17.30 6.20
N ASP A 35 -28.53 -16.99 6.61
CA ASP A 35 -27.38 -17.92 6.66
C ASP A 35 -26.98 -18.34 8.09
N GLY A 36 -27.68 -17.84 9.10
CA GLY A 36 -27.37 -18.05 10.53
C GLY A 36 -26.06 -17.41 10.98
N ARG A 37 -25.55 -16.40 10.26
CA ARG A 37 -24.34 -15.67 10.62
C ARG A 37 -24.67 -14.23 10.97
N THR A 38 -24.24 -13.81 12.16
CA THR A 38 -24.34 -12.41 12.56
C THR A 38 -23.41 -11.53 11.70
N GLY A 39 -23.84 -10.32 11.36
CA GLY A 39 -23.11 -9.40 10.52
C GLY A 39 -23.87 -8.10 10.27
N TRP A 40 -23.25 -7.18 9.52
CA TRP A 40 -23.85 -5.86 9.23
C TRP A 40 -25.20 -5.97 8.50
N ASN A 41 -25.40 -6.98 7.66
CA ASN A 41 -26.69 -7.22 7.01
C ASN A 41 -27.80 -7.48 8.05
N THR A 42 -27.56 -8.39 9.01
CA THR A 42 -28.52 -8.71 10.07
C THR A 42 -28.75 -7.53 11.02
N ILE A 43 -27.68 -6.86 11.47
CA ILE A 43 -27.80 -5.69 12.35
C ILE A 43 -28.52 -4.54 11.64
N GLY A 44 -28.17 -4.26 10.39
CA GLY A 44 -28.83 -3.24 9.56
C GLY A 44 -30.33 -3.53 9.39
N ALA A 45 -30.71 -4.77 9.10
CA ALA A 45 -32.11 -5.17 9.00
C ALA A 45 -32.88 -4.99 10.32
N LEU A 46 -32.27 -5.32 11.46
CA LEU A 46 -32.86 -5.10 12.78
C LEU A 46 -33.01 -3.60 13.12
N ILE A 47 -32.06 -2.76 12.70
CA ILE A 47 -32.18 -1.30 12.83
C ILE A 47 -33.31 -0.77 11.95
N THR A 48 -33.38 -1.18 10.68
CA THR A 48 -34.47 -0.79 9.78
C THR A 48 -35.83 -1.20 10.35
N ALA A 49 -35.94 -2.42 10.89
CA ALA A 49 -37.15 -2.89 11.57
C ALA A 49 -37.54 -1.97 12.74
N LEU A 50 -36.58 -1.56 13.58
CA LEU A 50 -36.83 -0.62 14.68
C LEU A 50 -37.31 0.73 14.17
N GLN A 51 -36.65 1.29 13.15
CA GLN A 51 -37.00 2.57 12.54
C GLN A 51 -38.44 2.56 11.96
N ILE A 52 -38.85 1.43 11.36
CA ILE A 52 -40.23 1.24 10.88
C ILE A 52 -41.21 1.23 12.05
N GLU A 53 -40.91 0.53 13.15
CA GLU A 53 -41.78 0.56 14.34
C GLU A 53 -41.84 1.95 14.98
N GLU A 54 -40.75 2.72 14.93
CA GLU A 54 -40.69 4.12 15.39
C GLU A 54 -41.47 5.08 14.49
N GLY A 55 -41.86 4.66 13.28
CA GLY A 55 -42.57 5.50 12.31
C GLY A 55 -41.67 6.46 11.53
N ILE A 56 -40.38 6.15 11.41
CA ILE A 56 -39.44 6.92 10.59
C ILE A 56 -39.77 6.70 9.11
N SER A 57 -39.95 7.78 8.35
CA SER A 57 -40.41 7.73 6.95
C SER A 57 -39.41 7.09 6.00
N GLU A 58 -38.11 7.35 6.21
CA GLU A 58 -37.00 6.86 5.39
C GLU A 58 -36.04 6.03 6.25
N PRO A 59 -36.42 4.78 6.60
CA PRO A 59 -35.55 3.91 7.36
C PRO A 59 -34.35 3.50 6.50
N ASN A 60 -33.16 3.48 7.10
CA ASN A 60 -31.88 3.36 6.39
C ASN A 60 -30.91 2.36 7.03
N GLY A 61 -31.32 1.67 8.11
CA GLY A 61 -30.49 0.69 8.79
C GLY A 61 -29.34 1.27 9.61
N VAL A 62 -29.32 2.59 9.85
CA VAL A 62 -28.30 3.28 10.66
C VAL A 62 -28.92 3.84 11.94
N PHE A 63 -28.38 3.46 13.10
CA PHE A 63 -28.83 3.98 14.40
C PHE A 63 -28.29 5.40 14.64
N GLY A 64 -28.92 6.38 13.99
CA GLY A 64 -28.57 7.80 14.03
C GLY A 64 -29.37 8.61 15.07
N PRO A 65 -29.18 9.95 15.10
CA PRO A 65 -29.86 10.83 16.07
C PRO A 65 -31.39 10.74 16.03
N THR A 66 -32.00 10.56 14.85
CA THR A 66 -33.45 10.41 14.72
C THR A 66 -33.95 9.11 15.35
N THR A 67 -33.29 7.99 15.07
CA THR A 67 -33.58 6.70 15.72
C THR A 67 -33.40 6.83 17.23
N GLU A 68 -32.28 7.37 17.68
CA GLU A 68 -32.00 7.54 19.11
C GLU A 68 -33.05 8.40 19.85
N ALA A 69 -33.54 9.48 19.22
CA ALA A 69 -34.56 10.35 19.78
C ALA A 69 -35.95 9.69 19.86
N ASN A 70 -36.29 8.83 18.90
CA ASN A 70 -37.58 8.13 18.84
C ASN A 70 -37.57 6.79 19.59
N CYS A 71 -36.38 6.27 19.92
CA CYS A 71 -36.20 4.96 20.49
C CYS A 71 -36.87 4.83 21.87
N PRO A 72 -37.74 3.83 22.08
CA PRO A 72 -38.44 3.66 23.33
C PRO A 72 -37.51 3.11 24.43
N THR A 73 -37.96 3.23 25.68
CA THR A 73 -37.39 2.45 26.79
C THR A 73 -38.26 1.21 27.03
N ILE A 74 -37.66 0.02 26.94
CA ILE A 74 -38.35 -1.27 27.09
C ILE A 74 -37.86 -2.00 28.35
N SER A 75 -38.78 -2.58 29.11
CA SER A 75 -38.50 -3.36 30.32
C SER A 75 -39.48 -4.52 30.47
N ILE A 76 -39.33 -5.33 31.54
CA ILE A 76 -40.28 -6.39 31.89
C ILE A 76 -41.72 -5.89 32.07
N ASN A 77 -41.89 -4.61 32.44
CA ASN A 77 -43.21 -3.99 32.62
C ASN A 77 -43.81 -3.46 31.31
N SER A 78 -43.08 -3.53 30.19
CA SER A 78 -43.55 -3.06 28.89
C SER A 78 -44.46 -4.06 28.17
N ASN A 79 -44.57 -5.31 28.67
CA ASN A 79 -45.46 -6.31 28.08
C ASN A 79 -46.93 -5.83 28.14
N SER A 80 -47.51 -5.48 26.99
CA SER A 80 -48.81 -4.80 26.91
C SER A 80 -49.81 -5.42 25.92
N GLY A 81 -49.46 -6.52 25.26
CA GLY A 81 -50.26 -7.11 24.18
C GLY A 81 -50.28 -6.28 22.88
N ASP A 82 -49.64 -5.11 22.86
CA ASP A 82 -49.45 -4.30 21.66
C ASP A 82 -48.48 -5.01 20.69
N ALA A 83 -48.96 -5.26 19.47
CA ALA A 83 -48.17 -5.92 18.42
C ALA A 83 -46.88 -5.15 18.09
N LYS A 84 -46.89 -3.82 18.15
CA LYS A 84 -45.67 -3.01 17.95
C LYS A 84 -44.66 -3.28 19.05
N ILE A 85 -45.07 -3.27 20.31
CA ILE A 85 -44.17 -3.55 21.43
C ILE A 85 -43.62 -4.97 21.35
N SER A 86 -44.46 -5.95 20.98
CA SER A 86 -44.00 -7.33 20.79
C SER A 86 -42.94 -7.45 19.69
N ARG A 87 -43.10 -6.76 18.56
CA ARG A 87 -42.07 -6.71 17.50
C ARG A 87 -40.79 -6.05 17.97
N ILE A 88 -40.88 -4.94 18.70
CA ILE A 88 -39.69 -4.28 19.29
C ILE A 88 -38.96 -5.22 20.26
N ILE A 89 -39.69 -6.01 21.06
CA ILE A 89 -39.07 -7.02 21.93
C ILE A 89 -38.38 -8.12 21.12
N LYS A 90 -38.96 -8.56 20.00
CA LYS A 90 -38.26 -9.49 19.09
C LYS A 90 -36.99 -8.87 18.51
N ILE A 91 -36.98 -7.58 18.19
CA ILE A 91 -35.75 -6.89 17.76
C ILE A 91 -34.68 -6.96 18.87
N ILE A 92 -35.06 -6.73 20.13
CA ILE A 92 -34.15 -6.87 21.30
C ILE A 92 -33.63 -8.30 21.42
N GLN A 93 -34.52 -9.30 21.41
CA GLN A 93 -34.15 -10.71 21.51
C GLN A 93 -33.21 -11.13 20.37
N GLY A 94 -33.50 -10.68 19.14
CA GLY A 94 -32.67 -10.96 17.98
C GLY A 94 -31.29 -10.32 18.07
N ALA A 95 -31.22 -9.05 18.49
CA ALA A 95 -29.95 -8.38 18.71
C ALA A 95 -29.13 -9.04 19.83
N LEU A 96 -29.77 -9.53 20.89
CA LEU A 96 -29.14 -10.29 21.96
C LEU A 96 -28.50 -11.59 21.44
N TYR A 97 -29.20 -12.37 20.61
CA TYR A 97 -28.62 -13.53 19.93
C TYR A 97 -27.45 -13.15 19.03
N CYS A 98 -27.60 -12.11 18.21
CA CYS A 98 -26.51 -11.61 17.35
C CYS A 98 -25.25 -11.16 18.12
N LYS A 99 -25.41 -10.76 19.39
CA LYS A 99 -24.34 -10.38 20.32
C LYS A 99 -23.80 -11.54 21.17
N GLY A 100 -24.44 -12.71 21.11
CA GLY A 100 -24.06 -13.88 21.91
C GLY A 100 -24.61 -13.88 23.35
N TYR A 101 -25.61 -13.07 23.67
CA TYR A 101 -26.30 -13.10 24.95
C TYR A 101 -27.63 -13.86 24.80
N ASP A 102 -27.76 -15.05 25.38
CA ASP A 102 -29.02 -15.81 25.27
C ASP A 102 -30.17 -15.16 26.08
N PRO A 103 -31.25 -14.67 25.44
CA PRO A 103 -32.46 -14.17 26.09
C PRO A 103 -33.42 -15.27 26.58
N ASN A 104 -33.13 -16.56 26.36
CA ASN A 104 -34.00 -17.70 26.63
C ASN A 104 -35.36 -17.62 25.90
N GLY A 105 -35.38 -17.17 24.64
CA GLY A 105 -36.59 -17.14 23.83
C GLY A 105 -36.57 -16.08 22.72
N PHE A 106 -37.41 -16.30 21.70
CA PHE A 106 -37.59 -15.40 20.56
C PHE A 106 -39.09 -15.25 20.22
N ASP A 107 -39.87 -14.87 21.23
CA ASP A 107 -41.34 -14.89 21.24
C ASP A 107 -41.98 -13.50 21.24
N GLY A 108 -41.18 -12.43 21.35
CA GLY A 108 -41.68 -11.06 21.47
C GLY A 108 -42.24 -10.72 22.85
N SER A 109 -41.88 -11.48 23.89
CA SER A 109 -42.21 -11.21 25.30
C SER A 109 -40.97 -10.86 26.12
N PHE A 110 -41.03 -9.78 26.90
CA PHE A 110 -39.91 -9.36 27.74
C PHE A 110 -39.96 -10.14 29.06
N GLY A 111 -39.37 -11.34 29.08
CA GLY A 111 -39.29 -12.20 30.26
C GLY A 111 -38.02 -12.01 31.11
N ASN A 112 -37.89 -12.85 32.14
CA ASN A 112 -36.69 -12.87 33.00
C ASN A 112 -35.41 -13.24 32.24
N GLY A 113 -35.50 -14.02 31.17
CA GLY A 113 -34.36 -14.35 30.30
C GLY A 113 -33.80 -13.11 29.60
N VAL A 114 -34.66 -12.33 28.92
CA VAL A 114 -34.29 -11.05 28.29
C VAL A 114 -33.69 -10.10 29.33
N LYS A 115 -34.36 -9.93 30.48
CA LYS A 115 -33.85 -9.09 31.58
C LYS A 115 -32.44 -9.50 31.99
N SER A 116 -32.21 -10.79 32.22
CA SER A 116 -30.91 -11.32 32.65
C SER A 116 -29.84 -11.15 31.56
N ALA A 117 -30.19 -11.32 30.29
CA ALA A 117 -29.28 -11.12 29.16
C ALA A 117 -28.83 -9.66 29.04
N ILE A 118 -29.77 -8.71 29.20
CA ILE A 118 -29.44 -7.28 29.26
C ILE A 118 -28.57 -6.95 30.47
N GLN A 119 -28.85 -7.53 31.64
CA GLN A 119 -28.01 -7.33 32.83
C GLN A 119 -26.58 -7.84 32.64
N ARG A 120 -26.39 -8.96 31.90
CA ARG A 120 -25.06 -9.44 31.53
C ARG A 120 -24.37 -8.43 30.61
N LEU A 121 -25.03 -7.95 29.56
CA LEU A 121 -24.48 -6.93 28.66
C LEU A 121 -24.09 -5.65 29.42
N GLU A 122 -24.96 -5.13 30.29
CA GLU A 122 -24.67 -3.95 31.11
C GLU A 122 -23.43 -4.17 31.99
N SER A 123 -23.31 -5.35 32.60
CA SER A 123 -22.15 -5.73 33.42
C SER A 123 -20.88 -5.83 32.58
N ASP A 124 -20.95 -6.49 31.42
CA ASP A 124 -19.83 -6.66 30.49
C ASP A 124 -19.37 -5.32 29.90
N ALA A 125 -20.29 -4.39 29.70
CA ALA A 125 -20.01 -3.01 29.32
C ALA A 125 -19.44 -2.15 30.47
N GLY A 126 -19.39 -2.66 31.71
CA GLY A 126 -18.79 -2.01 32.87
C GLY A 126 -19.76 -1.18 33.72
N LEU A 127 -21.06 -1.19 33.44
CA LEU A 127 -22.05 -0.42 34.20
C LEU A 127 -22.27 -0.98 35.60
N LEU A 128 -22.42 -0.09 36.59
CA LEU A 128 -22.78 -0.47 37.95
C LEU A 128 -24.29 -0.61 38.09
N ASN A 129 -24.73 -1.60 38.88
CA ASN A 129 -26.14 -1.89 39.15
C ASN A 129 -27.00 -2.19 37.91
N PRO A 130 -26.68 -3.25 37.14
CA PRO A 130 -27.43 -3.68 35.95
C PRO A 130 -28.95 -3.73 36.18
N LYS A 131 -29.70 -2.93 35.41
CA LYS A 131 -31.15 -2.77 35.60
C LYS A 131 -31.94 -3.78 34.78
N GLY A 132 -31.37 -4.30 33.69
CA GLY A 132 -32.09 -5.13 32.73
C GLY A 132 -33.17 -4.35 31.98
N VAL A 133 -32.92 -3.05 31.75
CA VAL A 133 -33.84 -2.13 31.06
C VAL A 133 -33.16 -1.65 29.79
N VAL A 134 -33.86 -1.77 28.66
CA VAL A 134 -33.34 -1.40 27.36
C VAL A 134 -33.72 0.05 27.08
N THR A 135 -32.82 0.95 27.46
CA THR A 135 -32.87 2.39 27.10
C THR A 135 -32.34 2.60 25.67
N PRO A 136 -32.50 3.78 25.06
CA PRO A 136 -31.90 4.10 23.75
C PRO A 136 -30.39 3.81 23.67
N MET A 137 -29.66 4.07 24.76
CA MET A 137 -28.22 3.76 24.87
C MET A 137 -27.95 2.25 24.79
N ILE A 138 -28.77 1.43 25.44
CA ILE A 138 -28.65 -0.04 25.39
C ILE A 138 -29.10 -0.58 24.04
N PHE A 139 -30.14 -0.02 23.43
CA PHE A 139 -30.52 -0.34 22.05
C PHE A 139 -29.36 -0.13 21.08
N LYS A 140 -28.71 1.03 21.16
CA LYS A 140 -27.54 1.35 20.33
C LYS A 140 -26.39 0.38 20.55
N ALA A 141 -26.14 -0.02 21.81
CA ALA A 141 -25.13 -1.03 22.15
C ALA A 141 -25.48 -2.44 21.65
N LEU A 142 -26.77 -2.79 21.57
CA LEU A 142 -27.25 -4.04 21.00
C LEU A 142 -27.18 -4.06 19.48
N LEU A 143 -27.52 -2.95 18.83
CA LEU A 143 -27.65 -2.82 17.38
C LEU A 143 -26.38 -2.29 16.72
N THR A 144 -25.27 -3.02 16.93
CA THR A 144 -23.94 -2.70 16.40
C THR A 144 -23.10 -3.98 16.30
N MET A 145 -21.96 -3.94 15.63
CA MET A 145 -21.00 -5.07 15.60
C MET A 145 -19.99 -5.05 16.76
N GLU A 146 -20.00 -4.01 17.61
CA GLU A 146 -19.05 -3.84 18.71
C GLU A 146 -19.23 -4.91 19.82
N ALA A 147 -18.13 -5.49 20.31
CA ALA A 147 -18.20 -6.50 21.36
C ALA A 147 -18.02 -5.90 22.77
N PHE A 148 -18.72 -6.45 23.76
CA PHE A 148 -18.59 -6.07 25.18
C PHE A 148 -17.91 -7.15 26.05
N ILE A 149 -17.55 -8.26 25.40
CA ILE A 149 -16.78 -9.35 25.99
C ILE A 149 -15.34 -9.30 25.47
N LEU A 150 -14.40 -9.84 26.24
CA LEU A 150 -13.01 -9.96 25.81
C LEU A 150 -12.91 -10.82 24.55
N LEU A 151 -12.37 -10.26 23.46
CA LEU A 151 -12.15 -11.00 22.21
C LEU A 151 -10.80 -11.73 22.23
N THR A 152 -10.65 -12.72 21.34
CA THR A 152 -9.36 -13.37 21.12
C THR A 152 -8.30 -12.34 20.72
N GLY A 153 -7.16 -12.34 21.41
CA GLY A 153 -6.11 -11.34 21.21
C GLY A 153 -6.33 -10.02 21.97
N GLY A 154 -7.45 -9.89 22.69
CA GLY A 154 -7.74 -8.76 23.59
C GLY A 154 -6.89 -8.81 24.86
N ASP A 155 -6.62 -7.62 25.40
CA ASP A 155 -5.92 -7.39 26.66
C ASP A 155 -6.93 -7.07 27.78
N GLU A 156 -6.87 -7.82 28.89
CA GLU A 156 -7.78 -7.65 30.03
C GLU A 156 -7.72 -6.27 30.67
N ASN A 157 -6.55 -5.65 30.73
CA ASN A 157 -6.40 -4.28 31.25
C ASN A 157 -6.95 -3.25 30.25
N ILE A 158 -6.82 -3.46 28.94
CA ILE A 158 -7.51 -2.62 27.94
C ILE A 158 -9.02 -2.75 28.11
N ARG A 159 -9.54 -3.98 28.30
CA ARG A 159 -10.96 -4.19 28.59
C ARG A 159 -11.39 -3.47 29.86
N LYS A 160 -10.59 -3.56 30.93
CA LYS A 160 -10.85 -2.84 32.18
C LYS A 160 -10.87 -1.33 31.99
N ILE A 161 -9.99 -0.77 31.15
CA ILE A 161 -10.02 0.65 30.79
C ILE A 161 -11.33 1.00 30.07
N GLN A 162 -11.73 0.22 29.07
CA GLN A 162 -12.96 0.41 28.31
C GLN A 162 -14.19 0.39 29.24
N GLN A 163 -14.28 -0.61 30.12
CA GLN A 163 -15.35 -0.72 31.12
C GLN A 163 -15.36 0.45 32.10
N ASN A 164 -14.19 0.90 32.57
CA ASN A 164 -14.08 2.05 33.45
C ASN A 164 -14.53 3.34 32.75
N LEU A 165 -14.20 3.52 31.47
CA LEU A 165 -14.62 4.67 30.68
C LEU A 165 -16.14 4.67 30.47
N ASN A 166 -16.73 3.54 30.11
CA ASN A 166 -18.18 3.39 30.03
C ASN A 166 -18.84 3.72 31.37
N ARG A 167 -18.38 3.10 32.46
CA ARG A 167 -18.94 3.32 33.80
C ARG A 167 -18.98 4.80 34.19
N ASP A 168 -17.87 5.50 33.97
CA ASP A 168 -17.67 6.84 34.51
C ASP A 168 -18.16 7.93 33.54
N TYR A 169 -18.23 7.67 32.22
CA TYR A 169 -18.46 8.69 31.19
C TYR A 169 -19.53 8.34 30.14
N HIS A 170 -20.33 7.28 30.32
CA HIS A 170 -21.34 6.89 29.33
C HIS A 170 -22.34 7.98 28.95
N SER A 171 -22.57 8.97 29.83
CA SER A 171 -23.45 10.12 29.54
C SER A 171 -22.95 11.00 28.40
N ILE A 172 -21.66 10.94 28.05
CA ILE A 172 -21.05 11.70 26.96
C ILE A 172 -20.43 10.83 25.87
N ILE A 173 -20.07 9.57 26.16
CA ILE A 173 -19.48 8.65 25.18
C ILE A 173 -20.43 7.55 24.70
N GLY A 174 -21.60 7.38 25.31
CA GLY A 174 -22.41 6.17 25.14
C GLY A 174 -21.72 4.94 25.73
N LEU A 175 -21.88 3.77 25.11
CA LEU A 175 -21.13 2.57 25.45
C LEU A 175 -20.15 2.22 24.33
N ILE A 176 -18.85 2.33 24.59
CA ILE A 176 -17.80 1.86 23.69
C ILE A 176 -17.58 0.34 23.87
N PRO A 177 -17.02 -0.36 22.86
CA PRO A 177 -16.67 -1.78 22.98
C PRO A 177 -15.79 -2.04 24.21
N CYS A 178 -16.00 -3.20 24.83
CA CYS A 178 -15.22 -3.73 25.95
C CYS A 178 -14.54 -5.04 25.52
N ASP A 179 -13.89 -5.00 24.36
CA ASP A 179 -13.29 -6.13 23.65
C ASP A 179 -11.83 -6.41 24.01
N GLY A 180 -11.20 -5.51 24.76
CA GLY A 180 -9.76 -5.58 25.07
C GLY A 180 -8.85 -5.17 23.91
N ILE A 181 -9.40 -4.64 22.81
CA ILE A 181 -8.65 -4.24 21.62
C ILE A 181 -8.45 -2.73 21.61
N ARG A 182 -7.22 -2.29 21.32
CA ARG A 182 -6.91 -0.87 21.08
C ARG A 182 -7.65 -0.42 19.81
N SER A 183 -8.45 0.63 19.92
CA SER A 183 -9.31 1.08 18.84
C SER A 183 -9.63 2.58 18.95
N ARG A 184 -10.13 3.14 17.85
CA ARG A 184 -10.58 4.54 17.82
C ARG A 184 -11.63 4.90 18.86
N TYR A 185 -12.46 3.94 19.28
CA TYR A 185 -13.47 4.17 20.30
C TYR A 185 -12.83 4.50 21.64
N THR A 186 -11.83 3.70 22.05
CA THR A 186 -11.11 3.90 23.32
C THR A 186 -10.32 5.21 23.29
N SER A 187 -9.61 5.50 22.19
CA SER A 187 -8.87 6.76 22.06
C SER A 187 -9.76 8.00 22.10
N LYS A 188 -10.89 7.99 21.39
CA LYS A 188 -11.86 9.09 21.48
C LYS A 188 -12.44 9.21 22.89
N ALA A 189 -12.81 8.10 23.51
CA ALA A 189 -13.36 8.10 24.87
C ALA A 189 -12.38 8.68 25.91
N LEU A 190 -11.07 8.43 25.77
CA LEU A 190 -10.05 9.06 26.61
C LEU A 190 -10.05 10.59 26.46
N ILE A 191 -10.18 11.12 25.24
CA ILE A 191 -10.26 12.57 25.00
C ILE A 191 -11.58 13.13 25.57
N TYR A 192 -12.71 12.46 25.35
CA TYR A 192 -13.99 12.86 25.93
C TYR A 192 -13.94 12.92 27.47
N ALA A 193 -13.39 11.88 28.11
CA ALA A 193 -13.20 11.83 29.55
C ALA A 193 -12.30 12.97 30.03
N PHE A 194 -11.19 13.22 29.33
CA PHE A 194 -10.27 14.31 29.65
C PHE A 194 -10.96 15.68 29.59
N GLN A 195 -11.66 15.97 28.51
CA GLN A 195 -12.40 17.22 28.32
C GLN A 195 -13.52 17.41 29.35
N PHE A 196 -14.20 16.32 29.72
CA PHE A 196 -15.22 16.36 30.77
C PHE A 196 -14.63 16.76 32.11
N GLU A 197 -13.49 16.17 32.49
CA GLU A 197 -12.78 16.50 33.73
C GLU A 197 -12.14 17.90 33.71
N GLU A 198 -11.84 18.45 32.52
CA GLU A 198 -11.45 19.86 32.35
C GLU A 198 -12.61 20.84 32.58
N GLY A 199 -13.85 20.35 32.64
CA GLY A 199 -15.05 21.18 32.78
C GLY A 199 -15.54 21.78 31.45
N ILE A 200 -15.13 21.22 30.30
CA ILE A 200 -15.63 21.66 29.00
C ILE A 200 -17.11 21.25 28.89
N SER A 201 -17.99 22.23 28.71
CA SER A 201 -19.45 22.01 28.75
C SER A 201 -19.99 21.13 27.63
N LYS A 202 -19.30 21.09 26.48
CA LYS A 202 -19.63 20.26 25.32
C LYS A 202 -18.37 19.55 24.82
N PRO A 203 -17.93 18.48 25.49
CA PRO A 203 -16.84 17.64 25.00
C PRO A 203 -17.12 17.18 23.58
N ASN A 204 -16.08 17.12 22.74
CA ASN A 204 -16.20 16.80 21.32
C ASN A 204 -15.21 15.72 20.85
N GLY A 205 -14.36 15.22 21.76
CA GLY A 205 -13.37 14.20 21.44
C GLY A 205 -12.22 14.68 20.55
N VAL A 206 -12.04 15.99 20.39
CA VAL A 206 -10.96 16.61 19.62
C VAL A 206 -10.04 17.40 20.54
N PHE A 207 -8.76 17.02 20.61
CA PHE A 207 -7.75 17.77 21.36
C PHE A 207 -7.44 19.09 20.64
N GLY A 208 -8.13 20.17 21.02
CA GLY A 208 -8.04 21.49 20.39
C GLY A 208 -7.73 22.62 21.38
N PRO A 209 -7.87 23.89 20.98
CA PRO A 209 -7.47 25.04 21.78
C PRO A 209 -8.04 25.07 23.21
N SER A 210 -9.31 24.66 23.39
CA SER A 210 -9.94 24.59 24.71
C SER A 210 -9.27 23.57 25.63
N THR A 211 -9.04 22.35 25.11
CA THR A 211 -8.29 21.29 25.80
C THR A 211 -6.85 21.73 26.08
N THR A 212 -6.18 22.37 25.13
CA THR A 212 -4.84 22.93 25.35
C THR A 212 -4.82 23.94 26.50
N SER A 213 -5.80 24.85 26.56
CA SER A 213 -5.84 25.93 27.55
C SER A 213 -6.17 25.48 28.98
N LEU A 214 -6.90 24.37 29.14
CA LEU A 214 -7.35 23.85 30.44
C LEU A 214 -6.51 22.67 30.93
N CYS A 215 -5.54 22.23 30.13
CA CYS A 215 -4.71 21.06 30.37
C CYS A 215 -4.03 21.10 31.76
N PRO A 216 -4.29 20.12 32.65
CA PRO A 216 -3.73 20.13 33.98
C PRO A 216 -2.27 19.66 33.99
N THR A 217 -1.49 20.18 34.94
CA THR A 217 -0.20 19.56 35.30
C THR A 217 -0.40 18.53 36.41
N LEU A 218 0.15 17.33 36.23
CA LEU A 218 0.19 16.28 37.24
C LEU A 218 1.64 15.91 37.63
N SER A 219 1.82 15.56 38.90
CA SER A 219 3.04 15.01 39.48
C SER A 219 2.72 14.18 40.72
N ILE A 220 3.72 13.56 41.35
CA ILE A 220 3.53 12.82 42.61
C ILE A 220 2.81 13.72 43.63
N GLY A 221 1.78 13.17 44.29
CA GLY A 221 0.97 13.88 45.27
C GLY A 221 -0.21 14.68 44.68
N SER A 222 -0.43 14.63 43.37
CA SER A 222 -1.60 15.27 42.74
C SER A 222 -2.92 14.78 43.34
N SER A 223 -3.78 15.72 43.76
CA SER A 223 -5.12 15.43 44.29
C SER A 223 -6.20 15.24 43.19
N LYS A 224 -5.84 15.48 41.92
CA LYS A 224 -6.73 15.39 40.75
C LYS A 224 -6.99 13.92 40.33
N LYS A 225 -7.64 13.15 41.22
CA LYS A 225 -7.82 11.69 41.09
C LYS A 225 -8.35 11.23 39.73
N LYS A 226 -9.34 11.92 39.16
CA LYS A 226 -9.94 11.56 37.86
C LYS A 226 -8.97 11.74 36.69
N PHE A 227 -8.21 12.83 36.66
CA PHE A 227 -7.13 13.01 35.71
C PHE A 227 -6.02 11.97 35.88
N VAL A 228 -5.72 11.54 37.12
CA VAL A 228 -4.74 10.46 37.34
C VAL A 228 -5.24 9.13 36.79
N TYR A 229 -6.53 8.78 36.92
CA TYR A 229 -7.08 7.61 36.25
C TYR A 229 -6.90 7.69 34.73
N ILE A 230 -7.24 8.84 34.11
CA ILE A 230 -7.09 9.05 32.67
C ILE A 230 -5.62 8.93 32.25
N LEU A 231 -4.68 9.47 33.06
CA LEU A 231 -3.25 9.32 32.83
C LEU A 231 -2.83 7.84 32.85
N GLN A 232 -3.23 7.10 33.88
CA GLN A 232 -2.91 5.67 34.00
C GLN A 232 -3.46 4.88 32.80
N TYR A 233 -4.69 5.18 32.37
CA TYR A 233 -5.28 4.57 31.18
C TYR A 233 -4.50 4.91 29.92
N ALA A 234 -4.17 6.19 29.70
CA ALA A 234 -3.45 6.64 28.52
C ALA A 234 -2.01 6.07 28.46
N LEU A 235 -1.32 5.95 29.60
CA LEU A 235 -0.01 5.32 29.68
C LEU A 235 -0.08 3.84 29.27
N TYR A 236 -0.98 3.05 29.87
CA TYR A 236 -1.12 1.63 29.55
C TYR A 236 -1.58 1.43 28.09
N TYR A 237 -2.48 2.31 27.61
CA TYR A 237 -2.92 2.33 26.22
C TYR A 237 -1.74 2.53 25.26
N ASN A 238 -0.79 3.40 25.61
CA ASN A 238 0.44 3.63 24.84
C ASN A 238 1.57 2.60 25.13
N GLY A 239 1.33 1.57 25.93
CA GLY A 239 2.28 0.48 26.20
C GLY A 239 3.21 0.70 27.40
N TYR A 240 2.88 1.66 28.27
CA TYR A 240 3.66 1.97 29.49
C TYR A 240 2.82 1.64 30.73
N ASP A 241 3.16 0.54 31.42
CA ASP A 241 2.37 0.08 32.55
C ASP A 241 2.52 0.99 33.78
N PRO A 242 1.45 1.65 34.25
CA PRO A 242 1.48 2.47 35.47
C PRO A 242 1.49 1.65 36.78
N ASN A 243 1.48 0.31 36.70
CA ASN A 243 1.27 -0.65 37.79
C ASN A 243 -0.13 -0.58 38.41
N GLY A 244 -1.14 -0.52 37.55
CA GLY A 244 -2.56 -0.55 37.92
C GLY A 244 -3.30 0.78 37.80
N PHE A 245 -4.60 0.72 38.12
CA PHE A 245 -5.56 1.81 37.92
C PHE A 245 -6.26 2.15 39.24
N ASP A 246 -5.64 2.98 40.06
CA ASP A 246 -6.11 3.35 41.41
C ASP A 246 -6.41 4.85 41.58
N GLY A 247 -6.10 5.67 40.56
CA GLY A 247 -6.26 7.11 40.58
C GLY A 247 -5.22 7.84 41.45
N SER A 248 -4.15 7.16 41.86
CA SER A 248 -3.06 7.73 42.67
C SER A 248 -1.78 7.89 41.85
N PHE A 249 -1.18 9.09 41.88
CA PHE A 249 0.08 9.35 41.21
C PHE A 249 1.24 8.89 42.10
N GLY A 250 1.46 7.58 42.15
CA GLY A 250 2.57 6.94 42.86
C GLY A 250 3.84 6.74 42.02
N ASN A 251 4.80 6.00 42.56
CA ASN A 251 6.06 5.70 41.88
C ASN A 251 5.88 4.90 40.58
N GLY A 252 4.92 3.98 40.52
CA GLY A 252 4.59 3.24 39.29
C GLY A 252 4.23 4.17 38.13
N VAL A 253 3.29 5.10 38.38
CA VAL A 253 2.90 6.14 37.41
C VAL A 253 4.09 7.02 37.02
N LYS A 254 4.86 7.50 38.00
CA LYS A 254 6.03 8.35 37.71
C LYS A 254 7.03 7.66 36.79
N ASN A 255 7.35 6.39 37.06
CA ASN A 255 8.29 5.63 36.24
C ASN A 255 7.75 5.41 34.83
N ALA A 256 6.48 5.04 34.69
CA ALA A 256 5.83 4.91 33.38
C ALA A 256 5.84 6.22 32.58
N VAL A 257 5.57 7.36 33.25
CA VAL A 257 5.66 8.70 32.64
C VAL A 257 7.08 8.99 32.15
N ILE A 258 8.11 8.75 32.97
CA ILE A 258 9.51 8.98 32.57
C ILE A 258 9.87 8.11 31.35
N SER A 259 9.50 6.83 31.37
CA SER A 259 9.75 5.92 30.24
C SER A 259 9.06 6.39 28.96
N PHE A 260 7.79 6.79 29.04
CA PHE A 260 7.06 7.37 27.92
C PHE A 260 7.72 8.66 27.42
N GLN A 261 8.05 9.59 28.31
CA GLN A 261 8.68 10.86 27.97
C GLN A 261 10.03 10.64 27.27
N SER A 262 10.89 9.76 27.80
CA SER A 262 12.16 9.41 27.17
C SER A 262 11.95 8.81 25.77
N PHE A 263 11.00 7.90 25.62
CA PHE A 263 10.71 7.26 24.34
C PHE A 263 10.19 8.24 23.29
N SER A 264 9.35 9.20 23.68
CA SER A 264 8.75 10.21 22.79
C SER A 264 9.59 11.48 22.61
N CYS A 265 10.83 11.49 23.10
CA CYS A 265 11.75 12.64 23.07
C CYS A 265 11.14 13.91 23.69
N LEU A 266 10.53 13.73 24.86
CA LEU A 266 10.08 14.78 25.76
C LEU A 266 11.08 14.94 26.92
N LEU A 267 10.94 16.01 27.71
CA LEU A 267 11.66 16.14 28.97
C LEU A 267 11.22 15.06 29.95
N ALA A 268 12.09 14.08 30.23
CA ALA A 268 11.80 12.92 31.06
C ALA A 268 11.92 13.20 32.56
N ASN A 269 11.07 14.07 33.09
CA ASN A 269 11.08 14.52 34.49
C ASN A 269 9.99 13.88 35.36
N GLY A 270 9.10 13.07 34.79
CA GLY A 270 7.99 12.44 35.51
C GLY A 270 6.84 13.40 35.87
N ILE A 271 6.86 14.62 35.31
CA ILE A 271 5.79 15.62 35.44
C ILE A 271 4.99 15.62 34.14
N VAL A 272 3.67 15.47 34.24
CA VAL A 272 2.77 15.41 33.09
C VAL A 272 2.16 16.79 32.87
N GLY A 273 2.72 17.54 31.92
CA GLY A 273 2.16 18.79 31.42
C GLY A 273 1.58 18.64 30.01
N LEU A 274 1.27 19.77 29.35
CA LEU A 274 0.64 19.81 28.03
C LEU A 274 1.31 18.88 27.00
N GLN A 275 2.62 18.94 26.85
CA GLN A 275 3.33 18.12 25.87
C GLN A 275 3.18 16.62 26.13
N THR A 276 3.22 16.20 27.41
CA THR A 276 3.03 14.79 27.76
C THR A 276 1.58 14.37 27.52
N TRP A 277 0.60 15.19 27.88
CA TRP A 277 -0.82 14.91 27.62
C TRP A 277 -1.13 14.81 26.14
N ALA A 278 -0.67 15.78 25.35
CA ALA A 278 -0.91 15.81 23.93
C ALA A 278 -0.30 14.57 23.26
N SER A 279 0.96 14.22 23.57
CA SER A 279 1.60 13.01 23.03
C SER A 279 0.94 11.70 23.46
N LEU A 280 0.26 11.66 24.61
CA LEU A 280 -0.50 10.48 25.07
C LEU A 280 -1.85 10.34 24.36
N LEU A 281 -2.48 11.45 23.98
CA LEU A 281 -3.89 11.50 23.55
C LEU A 281 -4.09 11.70 22.05
N VAL A 282 -3.15 12.32 21.34
CA VAL A 282 -3.22 12.55 19.89
C VAL A 282 -1.91 12.24 19.19
N SER A 283 -2.00 11.80 17.93
CA SER A 283 -0.83 11.32 17.17
C SER A 283 0.27 12.38 17.06
N TYR A 284 -0.06 13.59 16.59
CA TYR A 284 0.91 14.68 16.42
C TYR A 284 1.44 15.28 17.74
N GLY A 285 0.95 14.84 18.90
CA GLY A 285 1.33 15.42 20.19
C GLY A 285 1.05 16.93 20.29
N ASP A 286 2.02 17.69 20.81
CA ASP A 286 1.97 19.15 20.82
C ASP A 286 2.63 19.72 19.56
N LYS A 287 1.82 20.30 18.67
CA LYS A 287 2.25 20.89 17.39
C LYS A 287 3.25 22.05 17.54
N THR A 288 3.38 22.62 18.74
CA THR A 288 4.33 23.71 19.00
C THR A 288 5.75 23.21 19.26
N ARG A 289 5.95 21.89 19.46
CA ARG A 289 7.29 21.32 19.68
C ARG A 289 8.23 21.68 18.53
N GLN A 290 9.45 22.06 18.89
CA GLN A 290 10.52 22.29 17.92
C GLN A 290 11.23 20.97 17.61
N GLY A 291 11.15 20.53 16.36
CA GLY A 291 11.92 19.41 15.86
C GLY A 291 13.36 19.81 15.55
N SER A 292 14.26 18.83 15.55
CA SER A 292 15.62 18.95 15.02
C SER A 292 15.75 18.39 13.60
N ALA A 293 14.68 17.79 13.07
CA ALA A 293 14.59 17.36 11.68
C ALA A 293 13.41 18.03 10.99
N CYS A 294 13.46 18.09 9.67
CA CYS A 294 12.33 18.50 8.84
C CYS A 294 12.30 17.70 7.55
N ASP A 295 11.24 17.82 6.77
CA ASP A 295 11.22 17.46 5.36
C ASP A 295 10.49 18.56 4.58
N CYS A 296 10.77 18.64 3.29
CA CYS A 296 10.15 19.66 2.44
C CYS A 296 10.13 19.21 1.00
N ILE A 297 9.14 19.68 0.24
CA ILE A 297 9.09 19.49 -1.21
C ILE A 297 9.99 20.49 -1.95
N THR A 298 10.20 21.68 -1.38
CA THR A 298 11.00 22.76 -1.96
C THR A 298 12.48 22.37 -2.03
N ARG A 299 13.09 22.54 -3.21
CA ARG A 299 14.55 22.47 -3.39
C ARG A 299 15.25 23.56 -2.59
N LEU A 300 16.31 23.20 -1.88
CA LEU A 300 17.07 24.10 -1.02
C LEU A 300 18.11 24.89 -1.83
N THR A 301 18.05 26.22 -1.70
CA THR A 301 19.17 27.11 -2.02
C THR A 301 20.08 27.24 -0.80
N LEU A 302 21.26 27.87 -0.96
CA LEU A 302 22.17 28.12 0.15
C LEU A 302 21.51 28.89 1.29
N GLU A 303 20.74 29.94 0.96
CA GLU A 303 20.07 30.79 1.95
C GLU A 303 18.99 30.03 2.71
N LYS A 304 18.20 29.19 2.03
CA LYS A 304 17.18 28.35 2.68
C LYS A 304 17.81 27.30 3.57
N ALA A 305 18.88 26.64 3.12
CA ALA A 305 19.61 25.66 3.91
C ALA A 305 20.24 26.32 5.16
N GLN A 306 20.81 27.52 5.01
CA GLN A 306 21.35 28.28 6.14
C GLN A 306 20.26 28.65 7.15
N ILE A 307 19.08 29.10 6.70
CA ILE A 307 17.97 29.42 7.59
C ILE A 307 17.47 28.20 8.35
N LEU A 308 17.39 27.03 7.71
CA LEU A 308 17.05 25.79 8.41
C LEU A 308 18.08 25.51 9.52
N LYS A 309 19.37 25.62 9.21
CA LYS A 309 20.44 25.42 10.18
C LYS A 309 20.37 26.40 11.35
N ASP A 310 20.21 27.69 11.06
CA ASP A 310 20.12 28.76 12.06
C ASP A 310 18.85 28.64 12.93
N SER A 311 17.80 28.03 12.38
CA SER A 311 16.54 27.72 13.10
C SER A 311 16.62 26.45 13.96
N GLY A 312 17.79 25.81 14.03
CA GLY A 312 18.05 24.65 14.88
C GLY A 312 17.74 23.29 14.25
N TYR A 313 17.51 23.23 12.94
CA TYR A 313 17.41 21.95 12.23
C TYR A 313 18.80 21.38 11.94
N GLU A 314 18.92 20.06 12.04
CA GLU A 314 20.14 19.31 11.81
C GLU A 314 20.02 18.34 10.64
N ILE A 315 18.81 17.88 10.33
CA ILE A 315 18.54 16.86 9.33
C ILE A 315 17.34 17.27 8.48
N VAL A 316 17.46 17.15 7.15
CA VAL A 316 16.36 17.43 6.21
C VAL A 316 16.04 16.22 5.34
N GLY A 317 14.77 15.81 5.32
CA GLY A 317 14.23 14.81 4.42
C GLY A 317 14.03 15.39 3.04
N ARG A 318 14.59 14.74 2.01
CA ARG A 318 14.50 15.21 0.62
C ARG A 318 14.15 14.07 -0.33
N TYR A 319 13.35 14.39 -1.35
CA TYR A 319 12.82 13.40 -2.29
C TYR A 319 13.86 12.98 -3.32
N LEU A 320 14.03 11.67 -3.54
CA LEU A 320 14.94 11.13 -4.56
C LEU A 320 14.43 11.36 -5.99
N THR A 321 13.11 11.38 -6.18
CA THR A 321 12.49 11.32 -7.51
C THR A 321 11.42 12.38 -7.71
N LYS A 322 11.14 12.68 -8.99
CA LYS A 322 9.96 13.44 -9.44
C LYS A 322 9.21 12.64 -10.48
N VAL A 323 7.91 12.91 -10.62
CA VAL A 323 7.10 12.34 -11.70
C VAL A 323 7.08 13.29 -12.90
N PRO A 324 7.04 12.80 -14.15
CA PRO A 324 6.86 13.63 -15.33
C PRO A 324 5.65 14.57 -15.21
N GLY A 325 5.83 15.85 -15.49
CA GLY A 325 4.78 16.88 -15.33
C GLY A 325 4.46 17.26 -13.87
N GLY A 326 5.15 16.68 -12.88
CA GLY A 326 4.99 17.01 -11.46
C GLY A 326 5.91 18.13 -10.97
N VAL A 327 5.78 18.45 -9.67
CA VAL A 327 6.63 19.43 -8.98
C VAL A 327 8.08 18.99 -9.01
N ASP A 328 8.99 19.93 -9.25
CA ASP A 328 10.44 19.70 -9.28
C ASP A 328 11.01 19.56 -7.86
N LYS A 329 10.68 18.43 -7.22
CA LYS A 329 11.01 18.13 -5.82
C LYS A 329 12.27 17.30 -5.62
N ASN A 330 12.79 16.70 -6.69
CA ASN A 330 13.88 15.75 -6.60
C ASN A 330 15.18 16.43 -6.17
N LEU A 331 15.93 15.73 -5.33
CA LEU A 331 17.25 16.09 -4.87
C LEU A 331 18.25 16.12 -6.05
N THR A 332 19.24 17.00 -5.96
CA THR A 332 20.35 17.08 -6.93
C THR A 332 21.70 17.03 -6.18
N LEU A 333 22.79 16.71 -6.90
CA LEU A 333 24.14 16.75 -6.32
C LEU A 333 24.53 18.17 -5.86
N GLU A 334 24.10 19.20 -6.60
CA GLU A 334 24.30 20.60 -6.21
C GLU A 334 23.58 20.92 -4.89
N GLU A 335 22.31 20.51 -4.76
CA GLU A 335 21.55 20.69 -3.52
C GLU A 335 22.20 19.93 -2.35
N LEU A 336 22.67 18.70 -2.57
CA LEU A 336 23.40 17.93 -1.56
C LEU A 336 24.66 18.64 -1.07
N ASN A 337 25.45 19.19 -1.99
CA ASN A 337 26.65 19.96 -1.64
C ASN A 337 26.29 21.18 -0.80
N ILE A 338 25.23 21.91 -1.15
CA ILE A 338 24.72 23.03 -0.36
C ILE A 338 24.38 22.59 1.07
N ILE A 339 23.58 21.54 1.20
CA ILE A 339 23.14 21.00 2.50
C ILE A 339 24.34 20.62 3.36
N PHE A 340 25.30 19.88 2.82
CA PHE A 340 26.45 19.41 3.59
C PHE A 340 27.39 20.56 3.97
N ASN A 341 27.57 21.55 3.08
CA ASN A 341 28.42 22.71 3.34
C ASN A 341 27.90 23.58 4.50
N VAL A 342 26.58 23.70 4.67
CA VAL A 342 25.99 24.39 5.84
C VAL A 342 25.93 23.50 7.09
N GLY A 343 26.40 22.25 7.01
CA GLY A 343 26.43 21.31 8.12
C GLY A 343 25.08 20.67 8.46
N LEU A 344 24.15 20.59 7.50
CA LEU A 344 22.94 19.78 7.59
C LEU A 344 23.22 18.35 7.12
N LYS A 345 22.37 17.41 7.54
CA LYS A 345 22.33 16.02 7.08
C LYS A 345 21.07 15.77 6.24
N VAL A 346 21.05 14.71 5.43
CA VAL A 346 19.90 14.33 4.60
C VAL A 346 19.47 12.90 4.84
N PHE A 347 18.16 12.65 4.94
CA PHE A 347 17.60 11.30 4.73
C PHE A 347 16.78 11.26 3.43
N PRO A 348 17.00 10.25 2.57
CA PRO A 348 16.31 10.17 1.29
C PRO A 348 14.88 9.63 1.42
N ILE A 349 13.94 10.29 0.76
CA ILE A 349 12.52 9.92 0.68
C ILE A 349 12.21 9.47 -0.75
N TYR A 350 11.53 8.34 -0.91
CA TYR A 350 11.00 7.89 -2.19
C TYR A 350 9.47 8.04 -2.22
N GLN A 351 8.97 8.83 -3.18
CA GLN A 351 7.54 9.02 -3.41
C GLN A 351 7.27 9.51 -4.83
N THR A 352 6.69 8.66 -5.68
CA THR A 352 6.13 9.06 -6.98
C THR A 352 4.62 9.33 -6.90
N SER A 353 3.90 8.45 -6.18
CA SER A 353 2.51 8.61 -5.77
C SER A 353 2.41 7.95 -4.38
N GLY A 354 1.36 7.17 -4.09
CA GLY A 354 1.18 6.47 -2.82
C GLY A 354 0.02 7.00 -1.98
N ASN A 355 -0.94 7.67 -2.62
CA ASN A 355 -2.09 8.31 -1.97
C ASN A 355 -3.42 7.52 -2.10
N HIS A 356 -3.37 6.26 -2.52
CA HIS A 356 -4.51 5.34 -2.62
C HIS A 356 -4.04 3.87 -2.61
N ALA A 357 -4.91 2.93 -2.26
CA ALA A 357 -4.54 1.53 -2.02
C ALA A 357 -4.08 0.78 -3.28
N GLU A 358 -4.70 1.02 -4.44
CA GLU A 358 -4.43 0.30 -5.70
C GLU A 358 -3.01 0.50 -6.23
N TYR A 359 -2.38 1.64 -5.87
CA TYR A 359 -0.97 1.90 -6.12
C TYR A 359 -0.09 0.80 -5.53
N PHE A 360 -0.42 0.31 -4.33
CA PHE A 360 0.38 -0.65 -3.59
C PHE A 360 0.04 -2.08 -4.05
N ASN A 361 0.91 -2.61 -4.90
CA ASN A 361 0.87 -4.00 -5.33
C ASN A 361 2.29 -4.53 -5.59
N LYS A 362 2.41 -5.85 -5.81
CA LYS A 362 3.71 -6.52 -6.00
C LYS A 362 4.53 -5.95 -7.17
N SER A 363 3.89 -5.64 -8.30
CA SER A 363 4.57 -5.11 -9.47
C SER A 363 5.14 -3.73 -9.17
N LYS A 364 4.30 -2.85 -8.58
CA LYS A 364 4.73 -1.50 -8.20
C LYS A 364 5.84 -1.50 -7.15
N GLY A 365 5.86 -2.49 -6.24
CA GLY A 365 6.91 -2.60 -5.22
C GLY A 365 8.30 -2.84 -5.82
N LYS A 366 8.41 -3.71 -6.84
CA LYS A 366 9.69 -3.96 -7.54
C LYS A 366 10.16 -2.70 -8.27
N ILE A 367 9.22 -2.06 -8.95
CA ILE A 367 9.40 -0.79 -9.65
C ILE A 367 9.95 0.30 -8.72
N ASP A 368 9.30 0.47 -7.56
CA ASP A 368 9.65 1.52 -6.60
C ASP A 368 11.02 1.26 -5.99
N ALA A 369 11.32 0.00 -5.67
CA ALA A 369 12.61 -0.38 -5.13
C ALA A 369 13.76 -0.08 -6.10
N ILE A 370 13.64 -0.50 -7.36
CA ILE A 370 14.66 -0.24 -8.40
C ILE A 370 14.83 1.27 -8.60
N SER A 371 13.72 2.00 -8.75
CA SER A 371 13.76 3.45 -8.96
C SER A 371 14.44 4.19 -7.81
N ALA A 372 14.16 3.78 -6.56
CA ALA A 372 14.76 4.33 -5.36
C ALA A 372 16.27 4.06 -5.30
N ILE A 373 16.68 2.80 -5.54
CA ILE A 373 18.11 2.42 -5.53
C ILE A 373 18.87 3.17 -6.62
N THR A 374 18.37 3.20 -7.85
CA THR A 374 19.00 3.90 -8.97
C THR A 374 19.18 5.38 -8.68
N ALA A 375 18.13 6.05 -8.17
CA ALA A 375 18.21 7.46 -7.81
C ALA A 375 19.22 7.71 -6.68
N ALA A 376 19.26 6.84 -5.66
CA ALA A 376 20.20 6.97 -4.56
C ALA A 376 21.66 6.73 -5.00
N LEU A 377 21.92 5.72 -5.86
CA LEU A 377 23.24 5.49 -6.47
C LEU A 377 23.70 6.68 -7.30
N LYS A 378 22.83 7.24 -8.15
CA LYS A 378 23.14 8.42 -8.97
C LYS A 378 23.51 9.65 -8.15
N LEU A 379 22.98 9.75 -6.93
CA LEU A 379 23.29 10.85 -6.01
C LEU A 379 24.47 10.52 -5.09
N GLY A 380 25.10 9.34 -5.23
CA GLY A 380 26.27 8.94 -4.47
C GLY A 380 25.99 8.55 -3.01
N PHE A 381 24.75 8.19 -2.65
CA PHE A 381 24.46 7.83 -1.26
C PHE A 381 25.33 6.65 -0.79
N LYS A 382 25.83 6.75 0.43
CA LYS A 382 26.78 5.79 1.01
C LYS A 382 26.10 4.48 1.38
N GLU A 383 26.93 3.46 1.57
CA GLU A 383 26.49 2.14 1.97
C GLU A 383 25.60 2.18 3.23
N ASN A 384 24.58 1.32 3.27
CA ASN A 384 23.64 1.20 4.40
C ASN A 384 22.72 2.43 4.64
N THR A 385 22.69 3.41 3.72
CA THR A 385 21.72 4.52 3.76
C THR A 385 20.28 3.98 3.78
N ILE A 386 19.43 4.54 4.65
CA ILE A 386 18.02 4.17 4.77
C ILE A 386 17.19 5.03 3.80
N ILE A 387 16.42 4.41 2.93
CA ILE A 387 15.48 5.08 2.02
C ILE A 387 14.05 4.91 2.53
N TYR A 388 13.34 6.02 2.75
CA TYR A 388 11.97 6.01 3.28
C TYR A 388 10.94 5.99 2.16
N PHE A 389 10.25 4.86 2.00
CA PHE A 389 9.16 4.68 1.03
C PHE A 389 7.84 5.21 1.60
N SER A 390 7.13 6.05 0.84
CA SER A 390 5.94 6.75 1.33
C SER A 390 4.63 5.99 1.08
N VAL A 391 3.83 5.84 2.13
CA VAL A 391 2.44 5.36 2.14
C VAL A 391 1.58 6.46 2.75
N ASP A 392 0.95 7.27 1.92
CA ASP A 392 0.47 8.61 2.26
C ASP A 392 -1.03 8.78 1.98
N PHE A 393 -1.84 7.97 2.65
CA PHE A 393 -3.31 8.01 2.60
C PHE A 393 -3.95 7.44 3.87
N ASP A 394 -5.28 7.56 3.99
CA ASP A 394 -6.04 6.95 5.08
C ASP A 394 -6.15 5.43 4.89
N VAL A 395 -5.17 4.70 5.42
CA VAL A 395 -5.06 3.24 5.30
C VAL A 395 -6.08 2.53 6.19
N LEU A 396 -6.87 1.63 5.58
CA LEU A 396 -7.75 0.72 6.30
C LEU A 396 -7.03 -0.60 6.65
N PRO A 397 -7.48 -1.35 7.68
CA PRO A 397 -6.82 -2.59 8.09
C PRO A 397 -6.60 -3.61 6.97
N GLN A 398 -7.57 -3.74 6.06
CA GLN A 398 -7.46 -4.66 4.91
C GLN A 398 -6.45 -4.20 3.85
N ASP A 399 -6.21 -2.90 3.71
CA ASP A 399 -5.25 -2.36 2.73
C ASP A 399 -3.82 -2.73 3.14
N ILE A 400 -3.56 -2.85 4.44
CA ILE A 400 -2.27 -3.31 4.98
C ILE A 400 -1.97 -4.72 4.46
N SER A 401 -2.89 -5.67 4.67
CA SER A 401 -2.69 -7.07 4.29
C SER A 401 -2.76 -7.31 2.79
N ASN A 402 -3.66 -6.61 2.09
CA ASN A 402 -3.97 -6.91 0.69
C ASN A 402 -3.08 -6.15 -0.31
N ASN A 403 -2.56 -4.97 0.07
CA ASN A 403 -1.90 -4.06 -0.84
C ASN A 403 -0.47 -3.73 -0.37
N ILE A 404 -0.33 -3.19 0.85
CA ILE A 404 0.94 -2.64 1.36
C ILE A 404 1.95 -3.75 1.66
N VAL A 405 1.57 -4.80 2.38
CA VAL A 405 2.48 -5.92 2.70
C VAL A 405 2.98 -6.62 1.42
N PRO A 406 2.15 -6.96 0.42
CA PRO A 406 2.64 -7.49 -0.86
C PRO A 406 3.60 -6.55 -1.60
N HIS A 407 3.36 -5.23 -1.55
CA HIS A 407 4.24 -4.23 -2.14
C HIS A 407 5.62 -4.20 -1.45
N PHE A 408 5.65 -4.15 -0.11
CA PHE A 408 6.90 -4.13 0.66
C PHE A 408 7.67 -5.44 0.62
N ASN A 409 7.00 -6.60 0.47
CA ASN A 409 7.68 -7.86 0.18
C ASN A 409 8.48 -7.78 -1.12
N SER A 410 7.90 -7.24 -2.19
CA SER A 410 8.61 -7.01 -3.45
C SER A 410 9.76 -6.02 -3.32
N ILE A 411 9.62 -4.96 -2.51
CA ILE A 411 10.73 -4.05 -2.20
C ILE A 411 11.87 -4.81 -1.51
N ASN A 412 11.53 -5.61 -0.51
CA ASN A 412 12.48 -6.42 0.25
C ASN A 412 13.20 -7.46 -0.62
N GLU A 413 12.50 -8.10 -1.57
CA GLU A 413 13.13 -8.99 -2.58
C GLU A 413 14.24 -8.26 -3.36
N VAL A 414 13.97 -7.05 -3.84
CA VAL A 414 14.93 -6.24 -4.61
C VAL A 414 16.08 -5.74 -3.73
N PHE A 415 15.78 -5.24 -2.53
CA PHE A 415 16.78 -4.67 -1.62
C PHE A 415 17.76 -5.72 -1.08
N ASN A 416 17.35 -6.99 -0.97
CA ASN A 416 18.23 -8.08 -0.56
C ASN A 416 19.10 -8.63 -1.70
N SER A 417 18.95 -8.13 -2.93
CA SER A 417 19.80 -8.52 -4.05
C SER A 417 21.11 -7.73 -4.02
N GLU A 418 22.24 -8.39 -3.79
CA GLU A 418 23.58 -7.79 -3.96
C GLU A 418 23.80 -7.26 -5.39
N ILE A 419 23.07 -7.82 -6.37
CA ILE A 419 23.13 -7.37 -7.74
C ILE A 419 22.46 -6.01 -7.89
N GLN A 420 21.22 -5.90 -7.42
CA GLN A 420 20.39 -4.70 -7.62
C GLN A 420 20.67 -3.61 -6.59
N ASN A 421 21.12 -3.95 -5.38
CA ASN A 421 21.40 -3.04 -4.27
C ASN A 421 22.87 -3.15 -3.79
N PRO A 422 23.85 -2.76 -4.62
CA PRO A 422 25.27 -2.97 -4.34
C PRO A 422 25.81 -2.15 -3.16
N LYS A 423 25.09 -1.12 -2.72
CA LYS A 423 25.41 -0.30 -1.55
C LYS A 423 24.64 -0.76 -0.30
N ASN A 424 23.97 -1.91 -0.34
CA ASN A 424 23.19 -2.45 0.77
C ASN A 424 22.27 -1.39 1.42
N TYR A 425 21.61 -0.55 0.61
CA TYR A 425 20.63 0.40 1.12
C TYR A 425 19.54 -0.32 1.89
N ARG A 426 18.95 0.36 2.86
CA ARG A 426 18.02 -0.24 3.82
C ARG A 426 16.63 0.37 3.67
N ILE A 427 15.61 -0.42 3.98
CA ILE A 427 14.21 0.00 3.82
C ILE A 427 13.76 0.75 5.07
N GLY A 428 13.35 2.00 4.88
CA GLY A 428 12.53 2.76 5.81
C GLY A 428 11.13 2.97 5.24
N VAL A 429 10.18 3.37 6.08
CA VAL A 429 8.81 3.68 5.64
C VAL A 429 8.37 5.03 6.20
N TYR A 430 7.77 5.87 5.34
CA TYR A 430 6.93 6.99 5.75
C TYR A 430 5.46 6.57 5.72
N SER A 431 4.77 6.56 6.86
CA SER A 431 3.36 6.12 6.92
C SER A 431 2.70 6.43 8.27
N PRO A 432 1.36 6.30 8.40
CA PRO A 432 0.70 6.20 9.70
C PRO A 432 1.28 5.12 10.63
N ARG A 433 1.02 5.25 11.93
CA ARG A 433 1.60 4.44 13.02
C ARG A 433 1.39 2.93 12.86
N ASP A 434 0.19 2.49 12.50
CA ASP A 434 -0.11 1.06 12.39
C ASP A 434 0.68 0.42 11.26
N VAL A 435 0.71 1.04 10.08
CA VAL A 435 1.47 0.56 8.93
C VAL A 435 2.96 0.46 9.27
N CYS A 436 3.52 1.51 9.89
CA CYS A 436 4.90 1.51 10.37
C CYS A 436 5.17 0.33 11.31
N THR A 437 4.29 0.10 12.28
CA THR A 437 4.41 -0.97 13.27
C THR A 437 4.33 -2.35 12.64
N GLN A 438 3.37 -2.56 11.73
CA GLN A 438 3.15 -3.85 11.06
C GLN A 438 4.33 -4.21 10.15
N LEU A 439 4.82 -3.25 9.33
CA LEU A 439 5.98 -3.49 8.47
C LEU A 439 7.25 -3.77 9.27
N TYR A 440 7.44 -3.08 10.41
CA TYR A 440 8.54 -3.36 11.33
C TYR A 440 8.44 -4.76 11.93
N ASN A 441 7.27 -5.16 12.44
CA ASN A 441 7.07 -6.48 13.04
C ASN A 441 7.26 -7.63 12.02
N LEU A 442 6.97 -7.38 10.75
CA LEU A 442 7.21 -8.31 9.65
C LEU A 442 8.66 -8.32 9.13
N GLY A 443 9.53 -7.43 9.63
CA GLY A 443 10.91 -7.29 9.15
C GLY A 443 11.04 -6.66 7.76
N LEU A 444 9.98 -6.03 7.25
CA LEU A 444 9.95 -5.41 5.92
C LEU A 444 10.39 -3.94 5.91
N SER A 445 10.53 -3.33 7.09
CA SER A 445 11.14 -2.00 7.26
C SER A 445 11.97 -1.98 8.54
N CYS A 446 13.13 -1.34 8.49
CA CYS A 446 14.03 -1.23 9.62
C CYS A 446 13.92 0.12 10.37
N SER A 447 13.18 1.09 9.82
CA SER A 447 13.05 2.44 10.38
C SER A 447 11.73 3.10 9.98
N SER A 448 11.14 3.87 10.89
CA SER A 448 9.85 4.54 10.66
C SER A 448 9.99 6.06 10.69
N PHE A 449 9.56 6.69 9.61
CA PHE A 449 9.24 8.11 9.53
C PHE A 449 7.71 8.23 9.66
N VAL A 450 7.23 8.70 10.80
CA VAL A 450 5.81 8.57 11.17
C VAL A 450 5.03 9.80 10.69
N GLY A 451 3.99 9.59 9.90
CA GLY A 451 3.08 10.64 9.41
C GLY A 451 1.99 10.99 10.43
N ASP A 452 2.38 11.56 11.58
CA ASP A 452 1.48 11.76 12.73
C ASP A 452 0.57 12.99 12.63
N MET A 453 0.85 13.90 11.68
CA MET A 453 -0.02 15.04 11.36
C MET A 453 -1.44 14.62 10.94
N ALA A 454 -1.58 13.47 10.30
CA ALA A 454 -2.86 12.93 9.84
C ALA A 454 -3.62 12.23 10.98
N SER A 455 -3.95 12.96 12.04
CA SER A 455 -4.62 12.40 13.24
C SER A 455 -6.05 11.89 13.00
N GLY A 456 -6.62 12.14 11.82
CA GLY A 456 -7.90 11.61 11.40
C GLY A 456 -7.84 10.21 10.79
N TYR A 457 -6.66 9.76 10.35
CA TYR A 457 -6.49 8.50 9.64
C TYR A 457 -6.66 7.30 10.56
N ASN A 458 -7.29 6.24 10.06
CA ASN A 458 -7.59 5.02 10.80
C ASN A 458 -6.32 4.37 11.34
N ALA A 459 -5.27 4.27 10.52
CA ALA A 459 -3.98 3.72 10.91
C ALA A 459 -3.14 4.60 11.86
N ASN A 460 -3.62 5.79 12.25
CA ASN A 460 -3.03 6.62 13.32
C ASN A 460 -3.85 6.55 14.61
N ILE A 461 -5.18 6.66 14.50
CA ILE A 461 -6.05 6.73 15.68
C ILE A 461 -6.03 5.42 16.44
N GLY A 462 -5.56 5.48 17.69
CA GLY A 462 -5.55 4.33 18.58
C GLY A 462 -4.32 3.46 18.48
N HIS A 463 -3.32 3.87 17.71
CA HIS A 463 -2.05 3.17 17.60
C HIS A 463 -0.94 3.96 18.35
N PRO A 464 -0.11 3.28 19.18
CA PRO A 464 1.04 3.90 19.81
C PRO A 464 2.11 4.25 18.78
N LEU A 465 3.01 5.18 19.13
CA LEU A 465 4.17 5.51 18.30
C LEU A 465 5.06 4.25 18.10
N PRO A 466 5.46 3.89 16.87
CA PRO A 466 6.18 2.65 16.56
C PRO A 466 7.52 2.53 17.30
N LYS A 467 7.90 1.33 17.74
CA LYS A 467 9.15 1.10 18.51
C LYS A 467 10.43 1.53 17.77
N ASN A 468 10.41 1.47 16.44
CA ASN A 468 11.50 1.82 15.54
C ASN A 468 11.37 3.23 14.93
N TRP A 469 10.55 4.11 15.52
CA TRP A 469 10.41 5.49 15.03
C TRP A 469 11.75 6.24 15.06
N ALA A 470 12.07 6.87 13.94
CA ALA A 470 13.28 7.67 13.70
C ALA A 470 12.92 9.15 13.54
N PHE A 471 11.85 9.43 12.81
CA PHE A 471 11.30 10.76 12.59
C PHE A 471 9.80 10.73 12.85
N ASP A 472 9.26 11.77 13.44
CA ASP A 472 7.84 11.91 13.77
C ASP A 472 7.34 13.28 13.28
N GLN A 473 6.53 13.27 12.22
CA GLN A 473 6.00 14.46 11.56
C GLN A 473 4.77 15.00 12.30
N ILE A 474 4.91 16.18 12.91
CA ILE A 474 3.90 16.69 13.86
C ILE A 474 3.21 17.99 13.42
N SER A 475 3.81 18.79 12.54
CA SER A 475 3.25 20.08 12.11
C SER A 475 3.93 20.63 10.87
N THR A 476 3.20 21.32 10.00
CA THR A 476 3.78 22.21 8.98
C THR A 476 4.15 23.56 9.59
N LYS A 477 5.31 24.09 9.21
CA LYS A 477 5.80 25.42 9.62
C LYS A 477 6.35 26.18 8.42
N THR A 478 6.19 27.49 8.44
CA THR A 478 6.86 28.40 7.51
C THR A 478 7.98 29.13 8.24
N ILE A 479 9.20 29.07 7.72
CA ILE A 479 10.41 29.64 8.32
C ILE A 479 11.03 30.65 7.36
N GLY A 480 11.70 31.66 7.90
CA GLY A 480 12.33 32.72 7.12
C GLY A 480 11.34 33.79 6.66
N SER A 481 11.80 34.68 5.79
CA SER A 481 10.98 35.77 5.25
C SER A 481 11.41 36.15 3.84
N GLY A 482 10.50 36.79 3.08
CA GLY A 482 10.77 37.20 1.70
C GLY A 482 11.23 36.02 0.83
N LEU A 483 12.31 36.21 0.06
CA LEU A 483 12.85 35.20 -0.85
C LEU A 483 13.44 33.96 -0.15
N THR A 484 13.73 34.07 1.14
CA THR A 484 14.31 32.99 1.94
C THR A 484 13.26 32.15 2.67
N GLN A 485 11.98 32.53 2.53
CA GLN A 485 10.87 31.81 3.12
C GLN A 485 10.79 30.38 2.58
N ILE A 486 10.57 29.43 3.48
CA ILE A 486 10.38 28.01 3.15
C ILE A 486 9.30 27.41 4.04
N GLU A 487 8.39 26.67 3.42
CA GLU A 487 7.47 25.78 4.11
C GLU A 487 8.13 24.41 4.29
N ILE A 488 8.07 23.90 5.52
CA ILE A 488 8.60 22.60 5.90
C ILE A 488 7.56 21.85 6.73
N ASP A 489 7.69 20.54 6.75
CA ASP A 489 7.10 19.72 7.78
C ASP A 489 8.13 19.49 8.89
N ASN A 490 7.75 19.84 10.11
CA ASN A 490 8.59 19.81 11.31
C ASN A 490 8.54 18.43 11.95
N ASN A 491 9.71 17.80 12.03
CA ASN A 491 9.88 16.43 12.46
C ASN A 491 10.64 16.37 13.80
N ILE A 492 10.06 15.70 14.79
CA ILE A 492 10.82 15.28 15.96
C ILE A 492 11.77 14.16 15.51
N CYS A 493 13.05 14.27 15.86
CA CYS A 493 14.04 13.25 15.55
C CYS A 493 14.37 12.44 16.80
N SER A 494 14.22 11.12 16.73
CA SER A 494 14.62 10.22 17.81
C SER A 494 16.12 9.92 17.73
N PRO A 495 16.73 9.34 18.78
CA PRO A 495 18.11 8.83 18.70
C PRO A 495 18.36 7.75 17.63
N ARG A 496 17.30 7.24 16.98
CA ARG A 496 17.35 6.29 15.85
C ARG A 496 17.30 6.99 14.49
N GLY A 497 17.06 8.31 14.47
CA GLY A 497 17.08 9.12 13.27
C GLY A 497 18.49 9.41 12.82
N PHE A 498 18.83 8.93 11.63
CA PHE A 498 20.12 9.17 10.99
C PHE A 498 19.92 9.82 9.64
N GLY A 499 20.85 10.71 9.27
CA GLY A 499 20.95 11.28 7.94
C GLY A 499 22.39 11.22 7.46
N SER A 500 22.56 11.11 6.15
CA SER A 500 23.84 11.20 5.47
C SER A 500 24.38 12.61 5.59
N ASN A 501 25.67 12.74 5.86
CA ASN A 501 26.40 14.01 5.94
C ASN A 501 27.37 14.22 4.77
N SER A 502 27.38 13.27 3.84
CA SER A 502 28.24 13.22 2.67
C SER A 502 27.71 12.16 1.71
N VAL A 503 28.09 12.30 0.44
CA VAL A 503 27.88 11.31 -0.62
C VAL A 503 29.23 11.00 -1.26
N ASP A 504 29.36 9.80 -1.83
CA ASP A 504 30.49 9.48 -2.69
C ASP A 504 30.35 10.29 -3.97
N ILE A 505 31.43 10.91 -4.45
CA ILE A 505 31.42 11.55 -5.76
C ILE A 505 31.24 10.42 -6.78
N ASN A 506 30.26 10.52 -7.67
CA ASN A 506 30.13 9.57 -8.77
C ASN A 506 31.43 9.61 -9.57
N ASP A 507 32.25 8.58 -9.39
CA ASP A 507 33.29 8.24 -10.33
C ASP A 507 32.58 7.65 -11.55
N ASP A 508 32.89 8.15 -12.75
CA ASP A 508 32.37 7.59 -14.01
C ASP A 508 32.62 6.07 -14.05
N GLU A 509 33.64 5.57 -13.36
CA GLU A 509 33.92 4.15 -13.19
C GLU A 509 32.82 3.38 -12.43
N ILE A 510 32.23 3.96 -11.38
CA ILE A 510 31.14 3.33 -10.62
C ILE A 510 29.85 3.36 -11.44
N GLU A 511 29.55 4.47 -12.11
CA GLU A 511 28.38 4.57 -12.99
C GLU A 511 28.46 3.55 -14.12
N ASN A 512 29.60 3.45 -14.81
CA ASN A 512 29.79 2.48 -15.89
C ASN A 512 29.69 1.03 -15.40
N LYS A 513 30.25 0.69 -14.23
CA LYS A 513 30.09 -0.65 -13.62
C LYS A 513 28.63 -0.99 -13.28
N LEU A 514 27.85 0.00 -12.85
CA LEU A 514 26.42 -0.18 -12.58
C LEU A 514 25.62 -0.36 -13.87
N LEU A 515 25.94 0.40 -14.92
CA LEU A 515 25.34 0.27 -16.25
C LEU A 515 25.63 -1.10 -16.87
N GLU A 516 26.89 -1.56 -16.77
CA GLU A 516 27.31 -2.90 -17.19
C GLU A 516 26.51 -3.99 -16.48
N LYS A 517 26.46 -3.94 -15.14
CA LYS A 517 25.72 -4.90 -14.33
C LYS A 517 24.23 -4.91 -14.66
N ARG A 518 23.67 -3.74 -14.98
CA ARG A 518 22.26 -3.58 -15.39
C ARG A 518 21.98 -4.19 -16.77
N ALA A 519 22.85 -3.95 -17.75
CA ALA A 519 22.74 -4.51 -19.09
C ALA A 519 22.77 -6.05 -19.06
N ASN A 520 23.71 -6.62 -18.28
CA ASN A 520 23.84 -8.05 -18.09
C ASN A 520 22.61 -8.68 -17.41
N LEU A 521 22.01 -7.99 -16.43
CA LEU A 521 20.80 -8.47 -15.75
C LEU A 521 19.59 -8.52 -16.69
N ILE A 522 19.39 -7.47 -17.50
CA ILE A 522 18.31 -7.43 -18.51
C ILE A 522 18.48 -8.62 -19.45
N ALA A 523 19.70 -8.86 -19.92
CA ALA A 523 20.01 -9.97 -20.80
C ALA A 523 19.73 -11.36 -20.19
N GLN A 524 20.20 -11.60 -18.96
CA GLN A 524 19.95 -12.86 -18.24
C GLN A 524 18.46 -13.14 -18.10
N LYS A 525 17.66 -12.11 -17.79
CA LYS A 525 16.22 -12.30 -17.69
C LYS A 525 15.58 -12.60 -19.04
N VAL A 526 15.94 -11.84 -20.08
CA VAL A 526 15.39 -12.05 -21.42
C VAL A 526 15.70 -13.47 -21.90
N LEU A 527 16.93 -13.96 -21.70
CA LEU A 527 17.26 -15.36 -22.00
C LEU A 527 16.40 -16.36 -21.25
N SER A 528 16.22 -16.16 -19.94
CA SER A 528 15.44 -17.08 -19.10
C SER A 528 13.96 -17.09 -19.46
N GLU A 529 13.35 -15.92 -19.71
CA GLU A 529 11.94 -15.83 -20.13
C GLU A 529 11.71 -16.39 -21.54
N LEU A 530 12.70 -16.27 -22.42
CA LEU A 530 12.70 -16.91 -23.74
C LEU A 530 13.07 -18.40 -23.70
N LYS A 531 13.42 -18.94 -22.51
CA LYS A 531 13.91 -20.32 -22.30
C LYS A 531 15.13 -20.68 -23.16
N LEU A 532 15.90 -19.67 -23.56
CA LEU A 532 17.11 -19.81 -24.38
C LEU A 532 18.29 -20.34 -23.55
N ASP A 533 18.27 -20.09 -22.24
CA ASP A 533 19.22 -20.66 -21.27
C ASP A 533 19.33 -22.19 -21.37
N ASN A 534 18.20 -22.89 -21.38
CA ASN A 534 18.11 -24.34 -21.45
C ASN A 534 18.44 -24.90 -22.85
N LYS A 535 18.08 -24.18 -23.91
CA LYS A 535 18.31 -24.61 -25.30
C LYS A 535 19.76 -24.46 -25.72
N LEU A 536 20.44 -23.44 -25.23
CA LEU A 536 21.81 -23.12 -25.62
C LEU A 536 22.85 -23.66 -24.64
N GLY A 537 22.44 -24.09 -23.44
CA GLY A 537 23.36 -24.55 -22.39
C GLY A 537 24.22 -23.42 -21.80
N ILE A 538 23.72 -22.19 -21.83
CA ILE A 538 24.50 -20.99 -21.52
C ILE A 538 24.22 -20.49 -20.10
N MET A 539 25.30 -20.27 -19.34
CA MET A 539 25.32 -19.35 -18.21
C MET A 539 25.90 -18.03 -18.72
N LEU A 540 25.12 -16.95 -18.75
CA LEU A 540 25.55 -15.59 -19.13
C LEU A 540 26.49 -14.94 -18.09
N THR A 541 27.37 -15.72 -17.48
CA THR A 541 28.40 -15.23 -16.56
C THR A 541 29.62 -14.66 -17.29
N GLU A 542 29.70 -14.81 -18.62
CA GLU A 542 30.89 -14.49 -19.42
C GLU A 542 30.70 -13.37 -20.46
N ALA A 543 29.47 -12.90 -20.69
CA ALA A 543 29.27 -11.81 -21.63
C ALA A 543 29.51 -10.46 -20.94
N THR A 544 30.50 -9.71 -21.42
CA THR A 544 30.87 -8.43 -20.83
C THR A 544 30.22 -7.27 -21.58
N PHE A 545 29.97 -6.16 -20.87
CA PHE A 545 29.34 -4.99 -21.45
C PHE A 545 30.16 -4.44 -22.62
N GLY A 546 29.51 -4.25 -23.77
CA GLY A 546 30.14 -3.79 -25.00
C GLY A 546 30.59 -4.90 -25.96
N ASP A 547 30.53 -6.18 -25.56
CA ASP A 547 30.90 -7.29 -26.42
C ASP A 547 29.72 -7.85 -27.24
N GLU A 548 30.04 -8.38 -28.43
CA GLU A 548 29.17 -9.27 -29.19
C GLU A 548 29.58 -10.73 -28.97
N LEU A 549 28.64 -11.56 -28.55
CA LEU A 549 28.84 -12.99 -28.33
C LEU A 549 28.05 -13.79 -29.37
N VAL A 550 28.74 -14.62 -30.16
CA VAL A 550 28.11 -15.54 -31.11
C VAL A 550 27.92 -16.89 -30.45
N LEU A 551 26.67 -17.35 -30.43
CA LEU A 551 26.21 -18.56 -29.78
C LEU A 551 25.60 -19.48 -30.82
N ILE A 552 26.00 -20.76 -30.82
CA ILE A 552 25.46 -21.77 -31.73
C ILE A 552 24.72 -22.79 -30.86
N ASP A 553 23.47 -23.09 -31.20
CA ASP A 553 22.70 -24.08 -30.44
C ASP A 553 23.28 -25.50 -30.61
N PRO A 554 23.06 -26.42 -29.65
CA PRO A 554 23.64 -27.77 -29.69
C PRO A 554 23.22 -28.61 -30.91
N THR A 555 22.08 -28.27 -31.51
CA THR A 555 21.53 -28.90 -32.71
C THR A 555 22.04 -28.26 -34.01
N ASN A 556 22.83 -27.19 -33.91
CA ASN A 556 23.32 -26.36 -35.02
C ASN A 556 22.21 -25.85 -35.96
N SER A 557 21.01 -25.68 -35.44
CA SER A 557 19.84 -25.13 -36.13
C SER A 557 19.76 -23.62 -36.05
N LEU A 558 20.40 -22.99 -35.07
CA LEU A 558 20.36 -21.54 -34.85
C LEU A 558 21.74 -20.98 -34.54
N THR A 559 22.00 -19.78 -35.07
CA THR A 559 23.08 -18.90 -34.61
C THR A 559 22.45 -17.69 -33.91
N ILE A 560 22.86 -17.40 -32.68
CA ILE A 560 22.38 -16.27 -31.88
C ILE A 560 23.53 -15.33 -31.62
N ILE A 561 23.39 -14.07 -32.00
CA ILE A 561 24.34 -13.01 -31.68
C ILE A 561 23.73 -12.21 -30.53
N TYR A 562 24.39 -12.27 -29.39
CA TYR A 562 24.04 -11.48 -28.21
C TYR A 562 24.92 -10.24 -28.11
N SER A 563 24.35 -9.10 -27.76
CA SER A 563 25.10 -7.91 -27.34
C SER A 563 24.39 -7.17 -26.22
N CYS A 564 25.15 -6.52 -25.35
CA CYS A 564 24.62 -5.57 -24.38
C CYS A 564 25.56 -4.38 -24.21
N GLY A 565 25.01 -3.22 -23.90
CA GLY A 565 25.82 -2.01 -23.88
C GLY A 565 25.01 -0.75 -23.58
N THR A 566 25.64 0.39 -23.86
CA THR A 566 24.93 1.67 -23.97
C THR A 566 25.08 2.28 -25.35
N TYR A 567 24.04 2.93 -25.86
CA TYR A 567 24.15 3.82 -27.01
C TYR A 567 23.47 5.16 -26.75
N ASP A 568 24.05 6.23 -27.26
CA ASP A 568 23.39 7.53 -27.30
C ASP A 568 22.36 7.50 -28.43
N ALA A 569 21.14 7.98 -28.19
CA ALA A 569 20.03 7.86 -29.14
C ALA A 569 20.28 8.63 -30.45
N LEU A 570 21.00 8.02 -31.38
CA LEU A 570 21.01 8.26 -32.82
C LEU A 570 20.85 6.88 -33.49
N GLY A 571 19.79 6.77 -34.29
CA GLY A 571 19.15 5.53 -34.71
C GLY A 571 20.05 4.41 -35.20
N ASP A 572 19.69 3.19 -34.82
CA ASP A 572 20.15 1.98 -35.49
C ASP A 572 19.81 2.09 -36.99
N THR A 573 20.82 2.03 -37.85
CA THR A 573 20.72 2.30 -39.29
C THR A 573 20.16 1.13 -40.10
N ASN A 574 19.79 0.04 -39.45
CA ASN A 574 19.10 -1.08 -40.09
C ASN A 574 17.58 -0.85 -40.05
N ALA A 575 16.88 -1.13 -41.16
CA ALA A 575 15.43 -0.96 -41.25
C ALA A 575 14.70 -1.86 -40.23
N MET A 576 14.44 -1.33 -39.05
CA MET A 576 13.81 -2.02 -37.93
C MET A 576 12.35 -1.58 -37.80
N MET A 577 11.44 -2.54 -37.91
CA MET A 577 10.04 -2.36 -37.57
C MET A 577 9.87 -2.62 -36.07
N SER A 578 9.36 -1.64 -35.31
CA SER A 578 9.38 -1.64 -33.85
C SER A 578 7.98 -1.85 -33.24
N TYR A 579 7.94 -2.64 -32.17
CA TYR A 579 6.78 -2.74 -31.27
C TYR A 579 7.11 -1.92 -30.02
N ASP A 580 6.34 -0.87 -29.75
CA ASP A 580 6.54 -0.01 -28.57
C ASP A 580 5.66 -0.55 -27.43
N ILE A 581 6.25 -1.24 -26.46
CA ILE A 581 5.58 -1.55 -25.19
C ILE A 581 5.95 -0.46 -24.20
N ARG A 582 4.96 0.33 -23.78
CA ARG A 582 5.12 1.31 -22.70
C ARG A 582 4.39 0.79 -21.48
N ASN A 583 5.08 0.70 -20.35
CA ASN A 583 4.51 0.28 -19.05
C ASN A 583 3.85 -1.12 -19.08
N GLY A 584 4.44 -2.08 -19.80
CA GLY A 584 3.93 -3.46 -19.85
C GLY A 584 2.61 -3.63 -20.61
N VAL A 585 2.19 -2.62 -21.39
CA VAL A 585 1.00 -2.67 -22.25
C VAL A 585 1.41 -2.50 -23.72
N SER A 586 0.97 -3.43 -24.55
CA SER A 586 0.94 -3.36 -26.01
C SER A 586 0.02 -2.23 -26.49
N LEU A 587 0.43 -1.43 -27.48
CA LEU A 587 -0.47 -0.46 -28.10
C LEU A 587 -1.62 -1.19 -28.84
N PRO A 588 -2.91 -0.86 -28.55
CA PRO A 588 -4.07 -1.55 -29.13
C PRO A 588 -4.10 -1.55 -30.67
N SER A 589 -3.66 -0.45 -31.29
CA SER A 589 -3.64 -0.28 -32.75
C SER A 589 -2.71 -1.25 -33.49
N GLN A 590 -1.81 -1.94 -32.79
CA GLN A 590 -0.91 -2.94 -33.36
C GLN A 590 -1.42 -4.37 -33.18
N GLN A 591 -2.39 -4.60 -32.29
CA GLN A 591 -3.00 -5.92 -32.05
C GLN A 591 -4.12 -6.22 -33.04
N ASP A 592 -4.95 -5.23 -33.36
CA ASP A 592 -6.11 -5.38 -34.25
C ASP A 592 -5.74 -5.85 -35.67
N PHE A 593 -4.56 -5.48 -36.16
CA PHE A 593 -4.09 -5.86 -37.51
C PHE A 593 -3.55 -7.31 -37.59
N ILE A 594 -2.96 -7.84 -36.51
CA ILE A 594 -2.52 -9.25 -36.42
C ILE A 594 -3.76 -10.17 -36.54
N PHE A 595 -4.89 -9.71 -36.02
CA PHE A 595 -6.13 -10.46 -35.94
C PHE A 595 -6.86 -10.59 -37.27
N ASP A 596 -6.71 -9.64 -38.19
CA ASP A 596 -7.27 -9.71 -39.55
C ASP A 596 -6.47 -10.68 -40.45
N TRP A 597 -5.18 -10.92 -40.19
CA TRP A 597 -4.31 -11.76 -41.03
C TRP A 597 -4.41 -13.27 -40.73
N ILE A 598 -4.56 -13.66 -39.46
CA ILE A 598 -4.64 -15.08 -39.05
C ILE A 598 -6.00 -15.71 -39.47
N GLY A 599 -7.00 -14.88 -39.74
CA GLY A 599 -8.38 -15.33 -39.94
C GLY A 599 -9.01 -15.89 -38.65
N ASP A 600 -10.24 -16.39 -38.76
CA ASP A 600 -11.06 -16.90 -37.64
C ASP A 600 -10.58 -18.23 -37.02
N GLU A 601 -9.30 -18.61 -37.18
CA GLU A 601 -8.72 -19.76 -36.49
C GLU A 601 -8.53 -19.47 -34.99
N THR A 602 -9.60 -19.73 -34.24
CA THR A 602 -9.82 -19.29 -32.86
C THR A 602 -8.79 -19.83 -31.86
N ASN A 603 -8.26 -21.05 -32.07
CA ASN A 603 -7.33 -21.67 -31.12
C ASN A 603 -5.88 -21.18 -31.23
N LEU A 604 -5.37 -20.99 -32.45
CA LEU A 604 -4.02 -20.46 -32.67
C LEU A 604 -3.94 -19.01 -32.19
N ARG A 605 -4.97 -18.21 -32.49
CA ARG A 605 -5.13 -16.83 -32.04
C ARG A 605 -5.16 -16.69 -30.52
N ILE A 606 -5.92 -17.52 -29.80
CA ILE A 606 -6.01 -17.47 -28.33
C ILE A 606 -4.68 -17.85 -27.67
N ASN A 607 -4.01 -18.90 -28.17
CA ASN A 607 -2.73 -19.34 -27.61
C ASN A 607 -1.65 -18.28 -27.81
N MET A 608 -1.57 -17.66 -28.99
CA MET A 608 -0.62 -16.58 -29.27
C MET A 608 -0.85 -15.33 -28.41
N ILE A 609 -2.11 -14.91 -28.21
CA ILE A 609 -2.44 -13.77 -27.33
C ILE A 609 -1.97 -14.04 -25.90
N ASN A 610 -2.19 -15.25 -25.40
CA ASN A 610 -1.82 -15.62 -24.05
C ASN A 610 -0.30 -15.67 -23.89
N GLU A 611 0.43 -16.28 -24.83
CA GLU A 611 1.88 -16.42 -24.76
C GLU A 611 2.62 -15.08 -24.93
N VAL A 612 2.27 -14.27 -25.95
CA VAL A 612 2.88 -12.95 -26.16
C VAL A 612 2.52 -11.99 -25.04
N GLY A 613 1.27 -11.99 -24.59
CA GLY A 613 0.83 -11.18 -23.45
C GLY A 613 1.49 -11.61 -22.14
N GLN A 614 1.79 -12.90 -21.96
CA GLN A 614 2.53 -13.40 -20.80
C GLN A 614 4.02 -13.05 -20.86
N LEU A 615 4.67 -13.24 -22.01
CA LEU A 615 6.06 -12.86 -22.23
C LEU A 615 6.27 -11.36 -22.02
N THR A 616 5.39 -10.54 -22.59
CA THR A 616 5.41 -9.08 -22.45
C THR A 616 5.25 -8.65 -20.99
N ARG A 617 4.35 -9.30 -20.25
CA ARG A 617 4.19 -9.07 -18.80
C ARG A 617 5.43 -9.48 -18.02
N ASN A 618 6.04 -10.61 -18.36
CA ASN A 618 7.21 -11.13 -17.65
C ASN A 618 8.48 -10.30 -17.93
N ILE A 619 8.71 -9.91 -19.19
CA ILE A 619 9.84 -9.05 -19.58
C ILE A 619 9.62 -7.62 -19.07
N GLY A 620 8.40 -7.08 -19.15
CA GLY A 620 8.04 -5.76 -18.65
C GLY A 620 8.21 -5.59 -17.13
N VAL A 621 8.22 -6.69 -16.36
CA VAL A 621 8.56 -6.65 -14.92
C VAL A 621 10.04 -6.35 -14.68
N VAL A 622 10.92 -6.65 -15.65
CA VAL A 622 12.37 -6.45 -15.50
C VAL A 622 12.85 -5.16 -16.14
N VAL A 623 12.20 -4.71 -17.21
CA VAL A 623 12.59 -3.49 -17.90
C VAL A 623 11.50 -2.44 -17.74
N TYR A 624 11.71 -1.65 -16.69
CA TYR A 624 10.75 -0.78 -16.02
C TYR A 624 10.08 0.27 -16.93
N ILE A 625 10.90 1.11 -17.58
CA ILE A 625 10.54 2.06 -18.65
C ILE A 625 11.44 1.72 -19.81
N GLY A 626 11.33 0.47 -20.25
CA GLY A 626 12.12 0.01 -21.36
C GLY A 626 11.27 -0.57 -22.45
N ASN A 627 11.74 -0.29 -23.64
CA ASN A 627 11.06 -0.64 -24.86
C ASN A 627 11.60 -2.02 -25.26
N LEU A 628 10.69 -2.99 -25.42
CA LEU A 628 10.98 -4.27 -26.04
C LEU A 628 10.75 -4.12 -27.54
N LYS A 629 11.82 -4.04 -28.32
CA LYS A 629 11.77 -4.10 -29.79
C LYS A 629 11.92 -5.54 -30.23
N ILE A 630 10.95 -6.03 -31.01
CA ILE A 630 11.05 -7.30 -31.75
C ILE A 630 10.95 -6.96 -33.23
N GLY A 631 11.91 -7.41 -34.04
CA GLY A 631 11.93 -7.10 -35.47
C GLY A 631 12.84 -8.02 -36.27
N ILE A 632 12.98 -7.76 -37.57
CA ILE A 632 13.89 -8.51 -38.44
C ILE A 632 15.25 -7.80 -38.48
N CYS A 633 16.33 -8.56 -38.51
CA CYS A 633 17.70 -8.07 -38.71
C CYS A 633 18.38 -8.81 -39.86
N LYS A 634 19.25 -8.12 -40.61
CA LYS A 634 20.07 -8.71 -41.68
C LYS A 634 21.54 -8.70 -41.26
N ASN A 635 22.23 -9.81 -41.52
CA ASN A 635 23.66 -9.99 -41.29
C ASN A 635 24.31 -10.54 -42.56
N SER A 636 25.47 -9.99 -42.96
CA SER A 636 26.15 -10.39 -44.19
C SER A 636 26.56 -11.87 -44.20
N MET A 637 26.90 -12.45 -43.05
CA MET A 637 27.26 -13.85 -42.92
C MET A 637 26.04 -14.75 -42.71
N HIS A 638 25.12 -14.36 -41.81
CA HIS A 638 24.02 -15.23 -41.39
C HIS A 638 22.70 -15.02 -42.13
N GLY A 639 22.59 -13.97 -42.94
CA GLY A 639 21.37 -13.65 -43.70
C GLY A 639 20.33 -12.94 -42.84
N ILE A 640 19.07 -13.32 -43.00
CA ILE A 640 17.95 -12.69 -42.29
C ILE A 640 17.61 -13.46 -41.01
N GLY A 641 17.44 -12.74 -39.91
CA GLY A 641 17.13 -13.27 -38.58
C GLY A 641 16.16 -12.40 -37.78
N LEU A 642 15.84 -12.84 -36.57
CA LEU A 642 14.97 -12.18 -35.60
C LEU A 642 15.79 -11.41 -34.57
N ARG A 643 15.52 -10.11 -34.41
CA ARG A 643 16.07 -9.29 -33.33
C ARG A 643 15.06 -9.15 -32.20
N ILE A 644 15.53 -9.40 -30.98
CA ILE A 644 14.85 -9.06 -29.72
C ILE A 644 15.79 -8.11 -28.98
N GLU A 645 15.42 -6.84 -28.89
CA GLU A 645 16.15 -5.82 -28.15
C GLU A 645 15.28 -5.33 -27.00
N VAL A 646 15.86 -5.31 -25.81
CA VAL A 646 15.25 -4.68 -24.65
C VAL A 646 16.17 -3.57 -24.19
N TYR A 647 15.67 -2.34 -24.18
CA TYR A 647 16.45 -1.19 -23.74
C TYR A 647 15.70 -0.30 -22.76
N GLU A 648 16.41 0.30 -21.83
CA GLU A 648 15.93 1.25 -20.82
C GLU A 648 16.49 2.66 -21.12
N ASP A 649 15.61 3.66 -21.21
CA ASP A 649 16.00 5.05 -21.47
C ASP A 649 16.58 5.70 -20.21
N LEU A 650 17.87 6.07 -20.22
CA LEU A 650 18.48 6.88 -19.16
C LEU A 650 18.50 8.35 -19.59
N VAL A 651 17.62 9.15 -19.00
CA VAL A 651 17.60 10.60 -19.22
C VAL A 651 18.80 11.25 -18.53
N GLN A 652 19.78 11.74 -19.31
CA GLN A 652 20.76 12.72 -18.83
C GLN A 652 20.19 14.14 -19.02
N GLN A 653 19.79 14.78 -17.92
CA GLN A 653 19.17 16.13 -17.96
C GLN A 653 20.15 17.26 -18.35
N ASN A 654 21.47 17.03 -18.38
CA ASN A 654 22.45 18.10 -18.56
C ASN A 654 22.91 18.34 -20.02
N ILE A 655 22.62 17.44 -20.97
CA ILE A 655 23.21 17.53 -22.33
C ILE A 655 22.17 17.31 -23.45
N GLY A 656 20.90 17.08 -23.15
CA GLY A 656 19.86 16.92 -24.18
C GLY A 656 19.93 15.62 -24.97
N TYR A 657 20.70 14.63 -24.50
CA TYR A 657 20.78 13.29 -25.09
C TYR A 657 20.24 12.24 -24.10
N THR A 658 19.51 11.25 -24.62
CA THR A 658 19.11 10.04 -23.89
C THR A 658 20.17 8.97 -24.14
N ARG A 659 20.77 8.44 -23.07
CA ARG A 659 21.67 7.28 -23.14
C ARG A 659 20.82 6.04 -22.84
N ASN A 660 20.84 5.04 -23.71
CA ASN A 660 20.03 3.83 -23.52
C ASN A 660 20.92 2.70 -23.02
N VAL A 661 20.48 1.93 -22.04
CA VAL A 661 21.09 0.62 -21.71
C VAL A 661 20.30 -0.45 -22.44
N TYR A 662 20.96 -1.34 -23.17
CA TYR A 662 20.27 -2.38 -23.96
C TYR A 662 20.84 -3.78 -23.74
N ALA A 663 19.99 -4.77 -23.97
CA ALA A 663 20.35 -6.15 -24.27
C ALA A 663 19.66 -6.56 -25.58
N ARG A 664 20.42 -7.09 -26.53
CA ARG A 664 19.98 -7.43 -27.87
C ARG A 664 20.33 -8.88 -28.19
N PHE A 665 19.40 -9.58 -28.80
CA PHE A 665 19.54 -10.95 -29.28
C PHE A 665 19.12 -11.01 -30.74
N ASP A 666 20.07 -11.27 -31.63
CA ASP A 666 19.82 -11.48 -33.05
C ASP A 666 19.92 -12.98 -33.34
N ILE A 667 18.81 -13.59 -33.77
CA ILE A 667 18.63 -15.04 -33.89
C ILE A 667 18.49 -15.40 -35.37
N TYR A 668 19.43 -16.15 -35.90
CA TYR A 668 19.51 -16.56 -37.30
C TYR A 668 19.30 -18.06 -37.44
N PRO A 669 18.50 -18.54 -38.41
CA PRO A 669 18.41 -19.96 -38.73
C PRO A 669 19.63 -20.42 -39.52
N ASN A 670 20.21 -21.55 -39.12
CA ASN A 670 21.29 -22.21 -39.86
C ASN A 670 20.68 -23.06 -40.97
N VAL A 671 20.55 -22.48 -42.16
CA VAL A 671 19.98 -23.11 -43.36
C VAL A 671 20.98 -23.11 -44.51
N ASP A 672 20.78 -23.98 -45.50
CA ASP A 672 21.60 -24.00 -46.70
C ASP A 672 21.44 -22.69 -47.52
N ASN A 673 22.44 -22.39 -48.37
CA ASN A 673 22.46 -21.14 -49.15
C ASN A 673 21.26 -20.96 -50.09
N THR A 674 20.65 -22.05 -50.57
CA THR A 674 19.45 -22.00 -51.42
C THR A 674 18.26 -21.52 -50.61
N THR A 675 18.05 -22.11 -49.43
CA THR A 675 17.00 -21.73 -48.49
C THR A 675 17.20 -20.30 -47.98
N LYS A 676 18.45 -19.91 -47.68
CA LYS A 676 18.83 -18.54 -47.31
C LYS A 676 18.46 -17.53 -48.40
N SER A 677 18.80 -17.84 -49.66
CA SER A 677 18.51 -16.97 -50.80
C SER A 677 17.00 -16.88 -51.09
N ARG A 678 16.25 -17.97 -50.89
CA ARG A 678 14.78 -17.96 -50.95
C ARG A 678 14.19 -17.00 -49.91
N ILE A 679 14.62 -17.09 -48.65
CA ILE A 679 14.19 -16.20 -47.56
C ILE A 679 14.50 -14.73 -47.90
N GLU A 680 15.72 -14.46 -48.35
CA GLU A 680 16.16 -13.11 -48.73
C GLU A 680 15.33 -12.54 -49.89
N ASN A 681 15.10 -13.33 -50.94
CA ASN A 681 14.28 -12.91 -52.08
C ASN A 681 12.82 -12.71 -51.71
N SER A 682 12.22 -13.58 -50.89
CA SER A 682 10.82 -13.42 -50.46
C SER A 682 10.62 -12.14 -49.63
N ILE A 683 11.59 -11.79 -48.78
CA ILE A 683 11.53 -10.56 -47.97
C ILE A 683 11.84 -9.31 -48.81
N GLU A 684 12.84 -9.36 -49.71
CA GLU A 684 13.13 -8.25 -50.62
C GLU A 684 11.98 -8.02 -51.61
N ASN A 685 11.31 -9.07 -52.09
CA ASN A 685 10.09 -8.95 -52.88
C ASN A 685 8.96 -8.30 -52.08
N ALA A 686 8.75 -8.72 -50.82
CA ALA A 686 7.75 -8.07 -49.95
C ALA A 686 8.05 -6.58 -49.68
N TYR A 687 9.33 -6.20 -49.66
CA TYR A 687 9.78 -4.81 -49.47
C TYR A 687 9.67 -3.95 -50.75
N ASN A 688 9.92 -4.56 -51.92
CA ASN A 688 9.93 -3.90 -53.24
C ASN A 688 8.54 -3.86 -53.93
N VAL A 689 7.51 -4.52 -53.38
CA VAL A 689 6.11 -4.29 -53.77
C VAL A 689 5.69 -2.90 -53.23
N GLU A 690 6.06 -1.88 -53.99
CA GLU A 690 5.92 -0.47 -53.66
C GLU A 690 4.47 0.07 -53.81
N VAL A 691 4.08 0.90 -52.84
CA VAL A 691 3.51 2.26 -53.04
C VAL A 691 1.99 2.46 -53.17
N GLN A 692 1.12 1.45 -53.20
CA GLN A 692 -0.34 1.70 -53.02
C GLN A 692 -0.95 0.98 -51.83
N ASN A 693 -0.99 1.72 -50.71
CA ASN A 693 -1.70 1.48 -49.45
C ASN A 693 -1.15 0.41 -48.48
N ASN A 694 -0.84 0.92 -47.28
CA ASN A 694 -0.52 0.25 -46.01
C ASN A 694 0.85 -0.41 -45.84
N ILE A 695 1.81 0.43 -45.40
CA ILE A 695 3.03 0.06 -44.62
C ILE A 695 2.73 -0.99 -43.52
N ALA A 696 1.48 -1.04 -43.02
CA ALA A 696 0.99 -2.04 -42.07
C ALA A 696 1.10 -3.51 -42.53
N TYR A 697 1.10 -3.81 -43.84
CA TYR A 697 1.09 -5.19 -44.36
C TYR A 697 2.49 -5.84 -44.41
N VAL A 698 3.51 -5.06 -44.75
CA VAL A 698 4.92 -5.48 -44.66
C VAL A 698 5.32 -5.62 -43.19
N LEU A 699 4.84 -4.69 -42.36
CA LEU A 699 4.94 -4.73 -40.89
C LEU A 699 4.30 -5.98 -40.29
N SER A 700 3.09 -6.35 -40.71
CA SER A 700 2.35 -7.49 -40.17
C SER A 700 2.93 -8.83 -40.57
N THR A 701 3.47 -8.94 -41.78
CA THR A 701 4.09 -10.16 -42.29
C THR A 701 5.39 -10.46 -41.54
N ALA A 702 6.21 -9.44 -41.31
CA ALA A 702 7.41 -9.54 -40.49
C ALA A 702 7.10 -9.83 -39.02
N LEU A 703 5.99 -9.28 -38.50
CA LEU A 703 5.53 -9.51 -37.13
C LEU A 703 4.94 -10.93 -36.96
N ALA A 704 4.19 -11.44 -37.94
CA ALA A 704 3.67 -12.79 -37.96
C ALA A 704 4.80 -13.83 -38.01
N LEU A 705 5.81 -13.60 -38.86
CA LEU A 705 7.04 -14.39 -38.87
C LEU A 705 7.74 -14.31 -37.50
N GLY A 706 7.99 -13.11 -36.96
CA GLY A 706 8.67 -12.96 -35.67
C GLY A 706 7.94 -13.62 -34.48
N ILE A 707 6.61 -13.54 -34.43
CA ILE A 707 5.79 -14.12 -33.37
C ILE A 707 5.66 -15.65 -33.53
N VAL A 708 5.51 -16.18 -34.75
CA VAL A 708 5.44 -17.63 -34.99
C VAL A 708 6.81 -18.29 -34.76
N PHE A 709 7.90 -17.63 -35.14
CA PHE A 709 9.25 -18.05 -34.77
C PHE A 709 9.48 -18.01 -33.26
N GLY A 710 9.04 -16.94 -32.59
CA GLY A 710 9.05 -16.83 -31.13
C GLY A 710 8.27 -17.97 -30.48
N ALA A 711 7.04 -18.21 -30.91
CA ALA A 711 6.19 -19.30 -30.42
C ALA A 711 6.81 -20.69 -30.68
N ALA A 712 7.41 -20.93 -31.84
CA ALA A 712 8.10 -22.20 -32.15
C ALA A 712 9.36 -22.41 -31.28
N ILE A 713 10.11 -21.34 -31.00
CA ILE A 713 11.21 -21.36 -30.03
C ILE A 713 10.66 -21.64 -28.61
N LEU A 714 9.47 -21.14 -28.27
CA LEU A 714 8.87 -21.25 -26.94
C LEU A 714 8.09 -22.57 -26.66
N SER A 715 7.63 -23.28 -27.69
CA SER A 715 6.58 -24.32 -27.57
C SER A 715 6.95 -25.78 -27.90
N SER A 716 8.07 -26.10 -28.57
CA SER A 716 8.40 -27.51 -28.89
C SER A 716 9.89 -27.88 -28.79
N PRO A 717 10.23 -29.07 -28.24
CA PRO A 717 11.56 -29.68 -28.31
C PRO A 717 11.88 -30.36 -29.65
N GLU A 718 10.87 -30.66 -30.48
CA GLU A 718 10.99 -31.62 -31.61
C GLU A 718 10.75 -31.01 -32.99
N VAL A 719 10.28 -29.77 -33.05
CA VAL A 719 9.99 -29.10 -34.32
C VAL A 719 11.22 -28.28 -34.73
N THR A 720 11.91 -28.71 -35.79
CA THR A 720 13.03 -27.95 -36.34
C THR A 720 12.48 -26.61 -36.86
N THR A 721 13.06 -25.51 -36.37
CA THR A 721 12.72 -24.13 -36.79
C THR A 721 12.72 -24.02 -38.31
N VAL A 722 13.61 -24.75 -38.99
CA VAL A 722 13.70 -24.90 -40.44
C VAL A 722 12.42 -25.49 -41.08
N GLY A 723 11.78 -26.49 -40.47
CA GLY A 723 10.56 -27.09 -40.98
C GLY A 723 9.37 -26.13 -40.97
N LEU A 724 9.23 -25.32 -39.91
CA LEU A 724 8.20 -24.27 -39.87
C LEU A 724 8.49 -23.14 -40.85
N ILE A 725 9.75 -22.72 -40.99
CA ILE A 725 10.17 -21.70 -41.96
C ILE A 725 9.78 -22.11 -43.36
N VAL A 726 10.08 -23.35 -43.74
CA VAL A 726 9.72 -23.90 -45.05
C VAL A 726 8.20 -23.98 -45.22
N ILE A 727 7.45 -24.44 -44.21
CA ILE A 727 5.98 -24.48 -44.27
C ILE A 727 5.37 -23.07 -44.41
N ILE A 728 5.91 -22.06 -43.71
CA ILE A 728 5.41 -20.69 -43.78
C ILE A 728 5.75 -20.06 -45.13
N LEU A 729 6.98 -20.25 -45.63
CA LEU A 729 7.40 -19.75 -46.95
C LEU A 729 6.68 -20.45 -48.10
N ASP A 730 6.43 -21.76 -47.99
CA ASP A 730 5.65 -22.49 -49.00
C ASP A 730 4.16 -22.07 -48.97
N ASN A 731 3.61 -21.69 -47.81
CA ASN A 731 2.29 -21.04 -47.76
C ASN A 731 2.31 -19.61 -48.32
N PHE A 732 3.45 -18.90 -48.21
CA PHE A 732 3.66 -17.55 -48.74
C PHE A 732 3.75 -17.53 -50.27
N ASP A 733 4.52 -18.46 -50.84
CA ASP A 733 4.65 -18.65 -52.30
C ASP A 733 3.31 -19.09 -52.94
N ASN A 734 2.42 -19.72 -52.17
CA ASN A 734 1.09 -20.16 -52.61
C ASN A 734 -0.05 -19.17 -52.27
N PHE A 735 0.25 -18.03 -51.63
CA PHE A 735 -0.77 -17.05 -51.25
C PHE A 735 -1.12 -16.15 -52.44
N ASP A 736 -2.37 -16.17 -52.89
CA ASP A 736 -2.82 -15.34 -54.02
C ASP A 736 -3.10 -13.90 -53.56
N PHE A 737 -2.08 -13.05 -53.69
CA PHE A 737 -2.13 -11.64 -53.32
C PHE A 737 -3.14 -10.80 -54.14
N ASN A 738 -3.72 -11.34 -55.22
CA ASN A 738 -4.68 -10.62 -56.06
C ASN A 738 -6.13 -10.69 -55.55
N ASN A 739 -6.42 -11.48 -54.51
CA ASN A 739 -7.78 -11.69 -53.98
C ASN A 739 -8.12 -10.90 -52.70
N LEU A 740 -7.24 -10.00 -52.26
CA LEU A 740 -7.49 -9.11 -51.13
C LEU A 740 -7.94 -7.72 -51.62
N ASN A 741 -9.23 -7.61 -51.96
CA ASN A 741 -9.93 -6.34 -52.13
C ASN A 741 -10.79 -6.03 -50.91
#